data_AF-A0ABD6A1N8-F1
#
_entry.id   AF-A0ABD6A1N8-F1
#
_cell.length_a   1.000
_cell.length_b   1.000
_cell.length_c   1.000
_cell.angle_alpha   90.00
_cell.angle_beta   90.00
_cell.angle_gamma   90.00
#
_symmetry.space_group_name_H-M   'P 1'
#
loop_
_entity.id
_entity.type
_entity.pdbx_description
1 polymer ?
#
loop_
_entity_poly.entity_id
_entity_poly.type
_entity_poly.pdbx_seq_one_letter_code
_entity_poly.pdbx_strand_id
1 'polypeptide(L)'
;MTRLAEDRRARVPFALIGVLLLVGASTYAAVIARQGPSRIDRGAEVAMERASAGTTAAMRSAVGEAARAAASEPITDPAETPYGRLLDGDRPFGDALRLRIYLRLRERLRTTHYRREDVTAAASLPEATTPAELRRVMARIRLAPVENGTALQVSVRNLTVTVRKGDRIVARENRTRTVTVSTPVLALHERTRTFERRLNRRPLEGPGLGRRLTARLYPIAWARGYAQYGGLPIANVVATRHVETSTNGALLETQRAVFGRSDPAGREAMRRATLELGVEEVAAASPEGDTWTERVVPRPNRRVDAPTLPGRRGTSGPSPTRRIDVGVDPLAGRALAGLRTESIRANRSLDDVLRAAYRVETALRTSRERTYREPRPEPDRPGTGWELADTDRSVDHEVTSSVGTTPSAAGDERRFGSFTRHVVLENRLRWTWERGNETRTTTDTWTERYRVGVTLVGEYAPNGTAPDRPTTPRFERGGPLGGPNLADVPEKASAQLVAQQGGRDAVAVGVANESLDTTERVVYGDRPADLRSWTAADLAVFRDRLSNQSVGVNAGRIATYTVNPSARLAASLRERRAALADPPERYHGVASRARASARAALIDETVRRLERRAATHERTRRKFGQVLGRVGVASPGALRRVMETRTTPVASRGGRIDGTPPGGPVSPVPDGSPAYLTVASVSHDRATGLPPSRSYHPLSAKNVNLFAAPYGDAADAVAAPGIDRPSEVRLRTAAQALVASEPIANGSVRDSRRELAQEVSTSVNGLRRRAGRVVRNETQLTRPEAEAAVSKAFARWDGPGRRALAATNGSLAAEIAEVAGRRASSPRPGRVDRLETRLDAAIGDTLRTPTATVSETVVAETLNRVKARAAERASEAATERLARGRLNETLGAVPAGFPVAPVPGYWYATVNVWEVEIRGAYARFTVRTGRGSPSPGAATRYVRDGSVVRLDVDGDGEAERLGRDERVDFRTRTVVAVAVPPYRSGVGDVDGNADERGGTWPEPGCTSWEAAACPPSE
;
A
#
# COMPACT_ATOMS: atom_id res chain seq x y z
N MET A 1 -59.82 -88.39 53.60
CA MET A 1 -60.94 -88.09 54.51
C MET A 1 -61.81 -87.01 53.89
N THR A 2 -63.13 -87.20 54.02
CA THR A 2 -64.25 -86.30 53.71
C THR A 2 -64.47 -85.84 52.25
N ARG A 3 -65.55 -86.41 51.70
CA ARG A 3 -66.14 -86.18 50.37
C ARG A 3 -66.87 -84.83 50.33
N LEU A 4 -66.67 -84.08 49.24
CA LEU A 4 -67.52 -82.95 48.83
C LEU A 4 -68.88 -83.39 48.23
N ALA A 5 -69.27 -84.66 48.41
CA ALA A 5 -70.48 -85.24 47.82
C ALA A 5 -71.74 -85.16 48.71
N GLU A 6 -71.65 -84.61 49.93
CA GLU A 6 -72.77 -84.64 50.90
C GLU A 6 -73.27 -83.27 51.39
N ASP A 7 -72.86 -82.14 50.79
CA ASP A 7 -73.50 -80.85 51.07
C ASP A 7 -74.65 -80.57 50.08
N ARG A 8 -75.89 -80.64 50.59
CA ARG A 8 -77.13 -80.39 49.84
C ARG A 8 -77.52 -78.90 49.76
N ARG A 9 -76.68 -77.94 50.19
CA ARG A 9 -77.10 -76.53 50.32
C ARG A 9 -76.58 -75.53 49.26
N ALA A 10 -75.93 -75.98 48.18
CA ALA A 10 -75.41 -75.08 47.13
C ALA A 10 -75.84 -75.39 45.67
N ARG A 11 -76.98 -76.08 45.43
CA ARG A 11 -77.38 -76.49 44.05
C ARG A 11 -78.23 -75.49 43.26
N VAL A 12 -78.68 -74.39 43.84
CA VAL A 12 -79.54 -73.42 43.12
C VAL A 12 -78.76 -72.36 42.31
N PRO A 13 -77.58 -71.83 42.72
CA PRO A 13 -76.89 -70.81 41.93
C PRO A 13 -76.20 -71.36 40.66
N PHE A 14 -75.66 -72.59 40.71
CA PHE A 14 -74.89 -73.15 39.58
C PHE A 14 -75.77 -73.64 38.42
N ALA A 15 -76.99 -74.11 38.69
CA ALA A 15 -77.93 -74.49 37.64
C ALA A 15 -78.41 -73.27 36.83
N LEU A 16 -78.63 -72.13 37.50
CA LEU A 16 -78.99 -70.87 36.84
C LEU A 16 -77.84 -70.29 36.00
N ILE A 17 -76.60 -70.35 36.49
CA ILE A 17 -75.43 -69.94 35.69
C ILE A 17 -75.21 -70.90 34.51
N GLY A 18 -75.41 -72.21 34.71
CA GLY A 18 -75.34 -73.21 33.65
C GLY A 18 -76.38 -72.99 32.55
N VAL A 19 -77.64 -72.70 32.91
CA VAL A 19 -78.70 -72.38 31.95
C VAL A 19 -78.48 -71.01 31.30
N LEU A 20 -78.01 -69.99 32.03
CA LEU A 20 -77.69 -68.69 31.45
C LEU A 20 -76.51 -68.79 30.46
N LEU A 21 -75.50 -69.61 30.77
CA LEU A 21 -74.40 -69.90 29.85
C LEU A 21 -74.86 -70.75 28.66
N LEU A 22 -75.78 -71.70 28.84
CA LEU A 22 -76.29 -72.52 27.75
C LEU A 22 -77.22 -71.71 26.82
N VAL A 23 -78.07 -70.85 27.37
CA VAL A 23 -78.97 -69.97 26.62
C VAL A 23 -78.20 -68.81 25.98
N GLY A 24 -77.20 -68.25 26.68
CA GLY A 24 -76.26 -67.27 26.13
C GLY A 24 -75.39 -67.85 25.01
N ALA A 25 -74.87 -69.07 25.18
CA ALA A 25 -74.10 -69.75 24.15
C ALA A 25 -74.96 -70.17 22.96
N SER A 26 -76.21 -70.58 23.16
CA SER A 26 -77.12 -70.96 22.06
C SER A 26 -77.69 -69.75 21.31
N THR A 27 -77.93 -68.61 21.97
CA THR A 27 -78.26 -67.36 21.28
C THR A 27 -77.05 -66.76 20.56
N TYR A 28 -75.84 -66.84 21.13
CA TYR A 28 -74.60 -66.42 20.44
C TYR A 28 -74.26 -67.35 19.26
N ALA A 29 -74.46 -68.66 19.40
CA ALA A 29 -74.27 -69.63 18.33
C ALA A 29 -75.32 -69.51 17.22
N ALA A 30 -76.59 -69.18 17.54
CA ALA A 30 -77.63 -68.95 16.53
C ALA A 30 -77.41 -67.64 15.74
N VAL A 31 -76.80 -66.62 16.35
CA VAL A 31 -76.41 -65.38 15.65
C VAL A 31 -75.18 -65.61 14.75
N ILE A 32 -74.20 -66.40 15.19
CA ILE A 32 -73.04 -66.77 14.37
C ILE A 32 -73.41 -67.74 13.24
N ALA A 33 -74.34 -68.69 13.46
CA ALA A 33 -74.74 -69.64 12.42
C ALA A 33 -75.63 -69.02 11.34
N ARG A 34 -76.34 -67.91 11.62
CA ARG A 34 -77.10 -67.13 10.62
C ARG A 34 -76.26 -66.09 9.89
N GLN A 35 -75.08 -65.75 10.42
CA GLN A 35 -74.04 -65.04 9.69
C GLN A 35 -73.13 -66.07 9.02
N GLY A 36 -73.47 -66.49 7.80
CA GLY A 36 -72.55 -67.27 6.96
C GLY A 36 -71.15 -66.64 7.00
N PRO A 37 -70.06 -67.44 6.88
CA PRO A 37 -68.71 -67.01 7.22
C PRO A 37 -68.43 -65.64 6.62
N SER A 38 -68.32 -64.62 7.46
CA SER A 38 -67.89 -63.29 7.03
C SER A 38 -66.48 -63.46 6.50
N ARG A 39 -66.33 -63.69 5.18
CA ARG A 39 -65.05 -63.50 4.49
C ARG A 39 -64.68 -62.04 4.74
N ILE A 40 -63.82 -61.81 5.73
CA ILE A 40 -63.10 -60.55 5.83
C ILE A 40 -62.32 -60.45 4.51
N ASP A 41 -62.72 -59.53 3.65
CA ASP A 41 -62.14 -59.33 2.32
C ASP A 41 -60.73 -58.75 2.46
N ARG A 42 -59.76 -59.61 2.82
CA ARG A 42 -58.33 -59.29 2.92
C ARG A 42 -57.72 -58.91 1.56
N GLY A 43 -58.47 -59.03 0.46
CA GLY A 43 -58.03 -58.66 -0.88
C GLY A 43 -57.73 -57.16 -0.99
N ALA A 44 -58.58 -56.31 -0.42
CA ALA A 44 -58.38 -54.86 -0.42
C ALA A 44 -57.16 -54.43 0.42
N GLU A 45 -56.98 -55.02 1.61
CA GLU A 45 -55.87 -54.71 2.51
C GLU A 45 -54.51 -55.13 1.92
N VAL A 46 -54.41 -56.35 1.38
CA VAL A 46 -53.20 -56.82 0.67
C VAL A 46 -52.93 -55.99 -0.58
N ALA A 47 -53.98 -55.59 -1.32
CA ALA A 47 -53.82 -54.72 -2.49
C ALA A 47 -53.31 -53.32 -2.10
N MET A 48 -53.78 -52.74 -0.99
CA MET A 48 -53.25 -51.47 -0.46
C MET A 48 -51.77 -51.59 -0.05
N GLU A 49 -51.39 -52.66 0.64
CA GLU A 49 -50.00 -52.88 1.08
C GLU A 49 -49.06 -53.05 -0.13
N ARG A 50 -49.46 -53.85 -1.12
CA ARG A 50 -48.69 -54.04 -2.36
C ARG A 50 -48.61 -52.78 -3.20
N ALA A 51 -49.72 -52.04 -3.35
CA ALA A 51 -49.71 -50.73 -4.01
C ALA A 51 -48.84 -49.72 -3.25
N SER A 52 -48.81 -49.77 -1.92
CA SER A 52 -47.92 -48.94 -1.08
C SER A 52 -46.45 -49.26 -1.34
N ALA A 53 -46.07 -50.54 -1.37
CA ALA A 53 -44.71 -50.97 -1.70
C ALA A 53 -44.31 -50.54 -3.13
N GLY A 54 -45.21 -50.74 -4.11
CA GLY A 54 -45.04 -50.28 -5.49
C GLY A 54 -44.87 -48.76 -5.58
N THR A 55 -45.66 -48.00 -4.82
CA THR A 55 -45.56 -46.53 -4.71
C THR A 55 -44.19 -46.10 -4.17
N THR A 56 -43.67 -46.78 -3.15
CA THR A 56 -42.32 -46.49 -2.61
C THR A 56 -41.23 -46.77 -3.63
N ALA A 57 -41.32 -47.87 -4.39
CA ALA A 57 -40.38 -48.19 -5.46
C ALA A 57 -40.45 -47.13 -6.59
N ALA A 58 -41.66 -46.78 -7.04
CA ALA A 58 -41.90 -45.74 -8.03
C ALA A 58 -41.35 -44.38 -7.59
N MET A 59 -41.55 -44.01 -6.32
CA MET A 59 -41.04 -42.77 -5.74
C MET A 59 -39.50 -42.75 -5.68
N ARG A 60 -38.85 -43.85 -5.29
CA ARG A 60 -37.38 -43.95 -5.32
C ARG A 60 -36.82 -43.82 -6.74
N SER A 61 -37.45 -44.47 -7.73
CA SER A 61 -37.04 -44.36 -9.14
C SER A 61 -37.22 -42.94 -9.67
N ALA A 62 -38.41 -42.34 -9.47
CA ALA A 62 -38.73 -40.99 -9.92
C ALA A 62 -37.79 -39.95 -9.31
N VAL A 63 -37.51 -40.04 -8.01
CA VAL A 63 -36.55 -39.14 -7.34
C VAL A 63 -35.13 -39.34 -7.89
N GLY A 64 -34.69 -40.58 -8.11
CA GLY A 64 -33.37 -40.86 -8.67
C GLY A 64 -33.19 -40.32 -10.10
N GLU A 65 -34.21 -40.48 -10.96
CA GLU A 65 -34.23 -39.96 -12.33
C GLU A 65 -34.30 -38.43 -12.36
N ALA A 66 -35.21 -37.83 -11.58
CA ALA A 66 -35.33 -36.38 -11.47
C ALA A 66 -34.04 -35.75 -10.93
N ALA A 67 -33.39 -36.37 -9.94
CA ALA A 67 -32.11 -35.92 -9.42
C ALA A 67 -30.98 -35.99 -10.46
N ARG A 68 -30.94 -37.04 -11.29
CA ARG A 68 -29.97 -37.13 -12.40
C ARG A 68 -30.24 -36.09 -13.47
N ALA A 69 -31.49 -35.89 -13.87
CA ALA A 69 -31.86 -34.84 -14.82
C ALA A 69 -31.51 -33.45 -14.28
N ALA A 70 -31.84 -33.16 -13.02
CA ALA A 70 -31.45 -31.93 -12.31
C ALA A 70 -29.93 -31.73 -12.25
N ALA A 71 -29.15 -32.80 -12.12
CA ALA A 71 -27.70 -32.69 -12.13
C ALA A 71 -27.15 -32.37 -13.54
N SER A 72 -27.70 -32.97 -14.59
CA SER A 72 -27.25 -32.77 -15.98
C SER A 72 -27.71 -31.44 -16.58
N GLU A 73 -28.86 -30.92 -16.15
CA GLU A 73 -29.48 -29.68 -16.62
C GLU A 73 -29.98 -28.88 -15.41
N PRO A 74 -29.08 -28.34 -14.58
CA PRO A 74 -29.48 -27.57 -13.42
C PRO A 74 -30.03 -26.20 -13.83
N ILE A 75 -31.13 -25.77 -13.23
CA ILE A 75 -31.61 -24.40 -13.44
C ILE A 75 -30.99 -23.51 -12.36
N THR A 76 -30.18 -22.55 -12.77
CA THR A 76 -29.56 -21.56 -11.86
C THR A 76 -30.10 -20.16 -12.06
N ASP A 77 -30.68 -19.87 -13.23
CA ASP A 77 -31.36 -18.62 -13.53
C ASP A 77 -32.74 -18.90 -14.16
N PRO A 78 -33.87 -18.60 -13.49
CA PRO A 78 -35.21 -18.76 -14.04
C PRO A 78 -35.48 -17.88 -15.26
N ALA A 79 -36.29 -18.37 -16.19
CA ALA A 79 -36.76 -17.59 -17.32
C ALA A 79 -37.91 -16.65 -16.92
N GLU A 80 -38.00 -15.47 -17.56
CA GLU A 80 -39.15 -14.56 -17.46
C GLU A 80 -40.40 -15.05 -18.23
N THR A 81 -40.66 -16.36 -18.21
CA THR A 81 -41.85 -17.00 -18.82
C THR A 81 -42.88 -17.34 -17.73
N PRO A 82 -44.15 -17.65 -18.08
CA PRO A 82 -45.13 -18.11 -17.10
C PRO A 82 -44.66 -19.32 -16.27
N TYR A 83 -43.98 -20.27 -16.91
CA TYR A 83 -43.47 -21.48 -16.27
C TYR A 83 -42.09 -21.27 -15.60
N GLY A 84 -41.24 -20.36 -16.10
CA GLY A 84 -40.00 -19.98 -15.42
C GLY A 84 -40.24 -19.25 -14.10
N ARG A 85 -41.29 -18.41 -14.04
CA ARG A 85 -41.78 -17.75 -12.80
C ARG A 85 -42.38 -18.70 -11.77
N LEU A 86 -42.42 -20.01 -12.03
CA LEU A 86 -42.69 -21.02 -11.01
C LEU A 86 -41.53 -21.21 -10.04
N LEU A 87 -40.31 -20.92 -10.49
CA LEU A 87 -39.08 -21.15 -9.75
C LEU A 87 -38.72 -19.90 -8.95
N ASP A 88 -38.47 -20.05 -7.65
CA ASP A 88 -37.97 -18.98 -6.79
C ASP A 88 -36.56 -18.57 -7.26
N GLY A 89 -36.34 -17.28 -7.48
CA GLY A 89 -35.04 -16.73 -7.90
C GLY A 89 -33.91 -17.01 -6.90
N ASP A 90 -34.24 -17.18 -5.62
CA ASP A 90 -33.24 -17.51 -4.59
C ASP A 90 -32.86 -19.00 -4.58
N ARG A 91 -33.77 -19.88 -5.03
CA ARG A 91 -33.62 -21.35 -4.97
C ARG A 91 -34.11 -22.08 -6.24
N PRO A 92 -33.70 -21.63 -7.44
CA PRO A 92 -34.26 -22.12 -8.70
C PRO A 92 -33.98 -23.60 -8.92
N PHE A 93 -32.79 -24.06 -8.51
CA PHE A 93 -32.40 -25.47 -8.56
C PHE A 93 -33.33 -26.37 -7.74
N GLY A 94 -33.66 -25.94 -6.53
CA GLY A 94 -34.49 -26.73 -5.61
C GLY A 94 -35.93 -26.85 -6.12
N ASP A 95 -36.47 -25.77 -6.67
CA ASP A 95 -37.82 -25.76 -7.25
C ASP A 95 -37.89 -26.55 -8.55
N ALA A 96 -36.89 -26.43 -9.42
CA ALA A 96 -36.79 -27.24 -10.63
C ALA A 96 -36.73 -28.73 -10.30
N LEU A 97 -36.00 -29.11 -9.24
CA LEU A 97 -35.96 -30.49 -8.76
C LEU A 97 -37.32 -30.95 -8.20
N ARG A 98 -38.06 -30.10 -7.47
CA ARG A 98 -39.44 -30.42 -7.02
C ARG A 98 -40.37 -30.68 -8.20
N LEU A 99 -40.33 -29.81 -9.21
CA LEU A 99 -41.13 -29.94 -10.43
C LEU A 99 -40.82 -31.23 -11.18
N ARG A 100 -39.52 -31.52 -11.39
CA ARG A 100 -39.08 -32.77 -12.05
C ARG A 100 -39.49 -34.02 -11.27
N ILE A 101 -39.42 -33.98 -9.93
CA ILE A 101 -39.90 -35.08 -9.08
C ILE A 101 -41.42 -35.27 -9.24
N TYR A 102 -42.19 -34.18 -9.24
CA TYR A 102 -43.65 -34.24 -9.42
C TYR A 102 -44.02 -34.90 -10.76
N LEU A 103 -43.46 -34.40 -11.87
CA LEU A 103 -43.78 -34.88 -13.22
C LEU A 103 -43.39 -36.36 -13.40
N ARG A 104 -42.18 -36.74 -12.99
CA ARG A 104 -41.72 -38.14 -13.08
C ARG A 104 -42.48 -39.06 -12.14
N LEU A 105 -42.86 -38.59 -10.94
CA LEU A 105 -43.67 -39.40 -10.03
C LEU A 105 -45.08 -39.60 -10.59
N ARG A 106 -45.72 -38.56 -11.14
CA ARG A 106 -47.03 -38.65 -11.80
C ARG A 106 -47.03 -39.70 -12.92
N GLU A 107 -46.02 -39.65 -13.79
CA GLU A 107 -45.82 -40.62 -14.88
C GLU A 107 -45.66 -42.06 -14.37
N ARG A 108 -44.80 -42.27 -13.37
CA ARG A 108 -44.57 -43.61 -12.79
C ARG A 108 -45.80 -44.14 -12.05
N LEU A 109 -46.56 -43.28 -11.37
CA LEU A 109 -47.77 -43.68 -10.66
C LEU A 109 -48.90 -44.10 -11.61
N ARG A 110 -49.03 -43.46 -12.79
CA ARG A 110 -50.01 -43.86 -13.82
C ARG A 110 -49.83 -45.31 -14.29
N THR A 111 -48.58 -45.80 -14.32
CA THR A 111 -48.27 -47.18 -14.72
C THR A 111 -48.18 -48.14 -13.53
N THR A 112 -48.05 -47.63 -12.30
CA THR A 112 -47.92 -48.44 -11.08
C THR A 112 -49.29 -48.77 -10.51
N HIS A 113 -49.80 -49.95 -10.82
CA HIS A 113 -51.01 -50.51 -10.24
C HIS A 113 -50.77 -51.96 -9.81
N TYR A 114 -51.46 -52.38 -8.76
CA TYR A 114 -51.52 -53.78 -8.35
C TYR A 114 -52.91 -54.32 -8.62
N ARG A 115 -53.01 -55.43 -9.34
CA ARG A 115 -54.27 -56.12 -9.64
C ARG A 115 -54.22 -57.53 -9.08
N ARG A 116 -55.27 -57.93 -8.36
CA ARG A 116 -55.52 -59.30 -7.91
C ARG A 116 -57.00 -59.57 -8.05
N GLU A 117 -57.36 -60.54 -8.88
CA GLU A 117 -58.76 -60.86 -9.22
C GLU A 117 -59.51 -59.60 -9.70
N ASP A 118 -60.61 -59.22 -9.05
CA ASP A 118 -61.43 -58.05 -9.35
C ASP A 118 -60.98 -56.77 -8.62
N VAL A 119 -59.96 -56.84 -7.75
CA VAL A 119 -59.44 -55.72 -6.96
C VAL A 119 -58.20 -55.10 -7.62
N THR A 120 -58.26 -53.80 -7.90
CA THR A 120 -57.13 -53.00 -8.40
C THR A 120 -56.82 -51.85 -7.45
N ALA A 121 -55.57 -51.75 -7.00
CA ALA A 121 -55.08 -50.66 -6.17
C ALA A 121 -54.04 -49.83 -6.93
N ALA A 122 -54.23 -48.51 -6.94
CA ALA A 122 -53.34 -47.56 -7.62
C ALA A 122 -53.15 -46.30 -6.77
N ALA A 123 -51.94 -45.76 -6.82
CA ALA A 123 -51.62 -44.47 -6.23
C ALA A 123 -51.65 -43.38 -7.31
N SER A 124 -52.07 -42.17 -6.95
CA SER A 124 -52.10 -41.03 -7.86
C SER A 124 -51.76 -39.72 -7.15
N LEU A 125 -51.38 -38.74 -7.95
CA LEU A 125 -51.24 -37.33 -7.57
C LEU A 125 -52.25 -36.51 -8.38
N PRO A 126 -52.71 -35.35 -7.86
CA PRO A 126 -53.55 -34.44 -8.64
C PRO A 126 -52.87 -34.06 -9.94
N GLU A 127 -53.63 -33.99 -11.03
CA GLU A 127 -53.15 -33.41 -12.27
C GLU A 127 -53.05 -31.89 -12.12
N ALA A 128 -52.03 -31.31 -12.74
CA ALA A 128 -51.74 -29.90 -12.74
C ALA A 128 -51.03 -29.62 -14.04
N THR A 129 -51.56 -28.66 -14.79
CA THR A 129 -51.04 -28.24 -16.09
C THR A 129 -50.79 -26.72 -16.09
N THR A 130 -51.59 -25.96 -15.34
CA THR A 130 -51.40 -24.51 -15.24
C THR A 130 -50.33 -24.12 -14.21
N PRO A 131 -49.67 -22.96 -14.35
CA PRO A 131 -48.69 -22.48 -13.37
C PRO A 131 -49.23 -22.40 -11.92
N ALA A 132 -50.48 -21.96 -11.73
CA ALA A 132 -51.09 -21.85 -10.40
C ALA A 132 -51.32 -23.22 -9.73
N GLU A 133 -51.62 -24.25 -10.52
CA GLU A 133 -51.76 -25.63 -10.03
C GLU A 133 -50.41 -26.26 -9.77
N LEU A 134 -49.44 -26.08 -10.68
CA LEU A 134 -48.07 -26.58 -10.54
C LEU A 134 -47.42 -26.06 -9.24
N ARG A 135 -47.59 -24.77 -8.94
CA ARG A 135 -47.11 -24.18 -7.67
C ARG A 135 -47.72 -24.88 -6.44
N ARG A 136 -49.02 -25.21 -6.48
CA ARG A 136 -49.72 -25.91 -5.40
C ARG A 136 -49.25 -27.36 -5.22
N VAL A 137 -48.98 -28.09 -6.30
CA VAL A 137 -48.47 -29.48 -6.21
C VAL A 137 -46.99 -29.53 -5.84
N MET A 138 -46.17 -28.58 -6.31
CA MET A 138 -44.75 -28.45 -5.90
C MET A 138 -44.62 -28.22 -4.39
N ALA A 139 -45.52 -27.44 -3.79
CA ALA A 139 -45.55 -27.22 -2.33
C ALA A 139 -45.79 -28.49 -1.50
N ARG A 140 -46.29 -29.57 -2.13
CA ARG A 140 -46.47 -30.89 -1.49
C ARG A 140 -45.16 -31.68 -1.40
N ILE A 141 -44.13 -31.27 -2.13
CA ILE A 141 -42.83 -31.97 -2.24
C ILE A 141 -41.80 -31.24 -1.37
N ARG A 142 -41.44 -31.85 -0.25
CA ARG A 142 -40.35 -31.38 0.61
C ARG A 142 -39.07 -32.12 0.26
N LEU A 143 -38.00 -31.36 0.05
CA LEU A 143 -36.64 -31.85 -0.16
C LEU A 143 -35.82 -31.56 1.10
N ALA A 144 -35.06 -32.54 1.58
CA ALA A 144 -34.11 -32.35 2.66
C ALA A 144 -32.80 -33.09 2.34
N PRO A 145 -31.63 -32.41 2.40
CA PRO A 145 -30.35 -33.10 2.37
C PRO A 145 -30.19 -33.90 3.67
N VAL A 146 -29.77 -35.15 3.55
CA VAL A 146 -29.39 -36.02 4.70
C VAL A 146 -27.99 -36.57 4.46
N GLU A 147 -27.34 -37.08 5.51
CA GLU A 147 -25.96 -37.62 5.40
C GLU A 147 -24.97 -36.61 4.79
N ASN A 148 -24.96 -35.38 5.31
CA ASN A 148 -24.18 -34.26 4.76
C ASN A 148 -24.44 -33.97 3.26
N GLY A 149 -25.62 -34.35 2.76
CA GLY A 149 -26.05 -34.15 1.39
C GLY A 149 -25.62 -35.23 0.41
N THR A 150 -25.10 -36.38 0.88
CA THR A 150 -24.83 -37.55 0.02
C THR A 150 -26.09 -38.38 -0.27
N ALA A 151 -27.18 -38.12 0.46
CA ALA A 151 -28.50 -38.62 0.17
C ALA A 151 -29.57 -37.51 0.22
N LEU A 152 -30.65 -37.72 -0.51
CA LEU A 152 -31.79 -36.82 -0.62
C LEU A 152 -33.01 -37.50 0.01
N GLN A 153 -33.56 -36.90 1.06
CA GLN A 153 -34.85 -37.28 1.60
C GLN A 153 -35.95 -36.46 0.91
N VAL A 154 -36.93 -37.14 0.35
CA VAL A 154 -38.08 -36.53 -0.33
C VAL A 154 -39.34 -36.95 0.39
N SER A 155 -40.17 -35.98 0.76
CA SER A 155 -41.50 -36.22 1.34
C SER A 155 -42.57 -35.65 0.43
N VAL A 156 -43.50 -36.50 -0.01
CA VAL A 156 -44.64 -36.12 -0.85
C VAL A 156 -45.90 -36.22 0.01
N ARG A 157 -46.59 -35.09 0.20
CA ARG A 157 -47.83 -35.00 0.99
C ARG A 157 -49.06 -35.25 0.12
N ASN A 158 -50.12 -35.77 0.74
CA ASN A 158 -51.44 -35.96 0.11
C ASN A 158 -51.39 -36.81 -1.17
N LEU A 159 -50.65 -37.92 -1.13
CA LEU A 159 -50.66 -38.94 -2.19
C LEU A 159 -51.89 -39.83 -1.99
N THR A 160 -52.73 -39.94 -3.02
CA THR A 160 -54.01 -40.64 -2.93
C THR A 160 -53.84 -42.08 -3.39
N VAL A 161 -54.11 -43.04 -2.51
CA VAL A 161 -54.19 -44.46 -2.87
C VAL A 161 -55.66 -44.83 -2.98
N THR A 162 -56.08 -45.30 -4.15
CA THR A 162 -57.46 -45.73 -4.41
C THR A 162 -57.47 -47.23 -4.71
N VAL A 163 -58.35 -47.96 -4.03
CA VAL A 163 -58.65 -49.37 -4.30
C VAL A 163 -60.03 -49.45 -4.93
N ARG A 164 -60.11 -50.12 -6.07
CA ARG A 164 -61.35 -50.40 -6.80
C ARG A 164 -61.61 -51.91 -6.84
N LYS A 165 -62.86 -52.31 -6.73
CA LYS A 165 -63.35 -53.67 -7.01
C LYS A 165 -64.34 -53.56 -8.16
N GLY A 166 -63.95 -54.01 -9.36
CA GLY A 166 -64.61 -53.57 -10.60
C GLY A 166 -64.59 -52.04 -10.74
N ASP A 167 -65.75 -51.43 -10.98
CA ASP A 167 -65.90 -49.96 -11.08
C ASP A 167 -66.10 -49.24 -9.74
N ARG A 168 -66.32 -49.99 -8.65
CA ARG A 168 -66.62 -49.39 -7.34
C ARG A 168 -65.35 -49.13 -6.55
N ILE A 169 -65.16 -47.89 -6.09
CA ILE A 169 -64.11 -47.55 -5.12
C ILE A 169 -64.48 -48.14 -3.77
N VAL A 170 -63.64 -49.05 -3.27
CA VAL A 170 -63.83 -49.73 -1.99
C VAL A 170 -63.00 -49.10 -0.86
N ALA A 171 -61.90 -48.42 -1.19
CA ALA A 171 -61.11 -47.63 -0.25
C ALA A 171 -60.39 -46.47 -0.95
N ARG A 172 -60.28 -45.32 -0.27
CA ARG A 172 -59.48 -44.18 -0.71
C ARG A 172 -58.78 -43.56 0.50
N GLU A 173 -57.47 -43.38 0.40
CA GLU A 173 -56.68 -42.82 1.50
C GLU A 173 -55.63 -41.83 1.01
N ASN A 174 -55.48 -40.71 1.71
CA ASN A 174 -54.41 -39.74 1.47
C ASN A 174 -53.27 -39.99 2.46
N ARG A 175 -52.07 -40.30 1.96
CA ARG A 175 -50.89 -40.49 2.82
C ARG A 175 -49.75 -39.56 2.44
N THR A 176 -48.98 -39.17 3.45
CA THR A 176 -47.64 -38.60 3.23
C THR A 176 -46.66 -39.75 3.13
N ARG A 177 -45.80 -39.73 2.11
CA ARG A 177 -44.77 -40.74 1.90
C ARG A 177 -43.40 -40.08 1.85
N THR A 178 -42.44 -40.70 2.53
CA THR A 178 -41.06 -40.22 2.60
C THR A 178 -40.11 -41.31 2.12
N VAL A 179 -39.20 -40.97 1.21
CA VAL A 179 -38.13 -41.87 0.78
C VAL A 179 -36.79 -41.17 0.87
N THR A 180 -35.75 -41.92 1.19
CA THR A 180 -34.36 -41.47 1.12
C THR A 180 -33.68 -42.14 -0.07
N VAL A 181 -33.10 -41.35 -0.97
CA VAL A 181 -32.39 -41.82 -2.16
C VAL A 181 -30.92 -41.42 -2.05
N SER A 182 -30.01 -42.37 -2.28
CA SER A 182 -28.57 -42.11 -2.32
C SER A 182 -28.20 -41.31 -3.58
N THR A 183 -28.33 -40.00 -3.51
CA THR A 183 -27.91 -39.07 -4.55
C THR A 183 -27.24 -37.84 -3.94
N PRO A 184 -26.03 -37.46 -4.40
CA PRO A 184 -25.31 -36.30 -3.89
C PRO A 184 -25.72 -34.98 -4.56
N VAL A 185 -26.84 -34.94 -5.30
CA VAL A 185 -27.17 -33.83 -6.19
C VAL A 185 -27.16 -32.46 -5.50
N LEU A 186 -27.75 -32.34 -4.31
CA LEU A 186 -27.76 -31.07 -3.54
C LEU A 186 -26.35 -30.68 -3.08
N ALA A 187 -25.54 -31.65 -2.65
CA ALA A 187 -24.17 -31.39 -2.23
C ALA A 187 -23.27 -30.98 -3.41
N LEU A 188 -23.47 -31.56 -4.59
CA LEU A 188 -22.75 -31.18 -5.81
C LEU A 188 -23.13 -29.76 -6.25
N HIS A 189 -24.43 -29.43 -6.25
CA HIS A 189 -24.90 -28.07 -6.54
C HIS A 189 -24.27 -27.04 -5.58
N GLU A 190 -24.33 -27.27 -4.27
CA GLU A 190 -23.80 -26.33 -3.27
C GLU A 190 -22.27 -26.21 -3.32
N ARG A 191 -21.55 -27.31 -3.62
CA ARG A 191 -20.10 -27.28 -3.81
C ARG A 191 -19.73 -26.48 -5.05
N THR A 192 -20.45 -26.64 -6.16
CA THR A 192 -20.21 -25.86 -7.39
C THR A 192 -20.53 -24.38 -7.18
N ARG A 193 -21.66 -24.04 -6.52
CA ARG A 193 -21.98 -22.65 -6.13
C ARG A 193 -20.94 -22.06 -5.18
N THR A 194 -20.39 -22.87 -4.26
CA THR A 194 -19.28 -22.45 -3.39
C THR A 194 -17.99 -22.21 -4.17
N PHE A 195 -17.70 -23.03 -5.18
CA PHE A 195 -16.55 -22.85 -6.06
C PHE A 195 -16.63 -21.52 -6.79
N GLU A 196 -17.73 -21.28 -7.50
CA GLU A 196 -18.05 -20.05 -8.21
C GLU A 196 -17.99 -18.80 -7.30
N ARG A 197 -18.61 -18.83 -6.12
CA ARG A 197 -18.49 -17.75 -5.12
C ARG A 197 -17.04 -17.49 -4.69
N ARG A 198 -16.21 -18.53 -4.57
CA ARG A 198 -14.79 -18.37 -4.23
C ARG A 198 -13.97 -17.84 -5.40
N LEU A 199 -14.37 -18.12 -6.64
CA LEU A 199 -13.72 -17.54 -7.82
C LEU A 199 -13.96 -16.03 -7.90
N ASN A 200 -15.15 -15.58 -7.53
CA ASN A 200 -15.53 -14.16 -7.55
C ASN A 200 -15.02 -13.33 -6.35
N ARG A 201 -14.30 -13.94 -5.39
CA ARG A 201 -13.76 -13.20 -4.24
C ARG A 201 -12.51 -12.42 -4.59
N ARG A 202 -12.48 -11.16 -4.15
CA ARG A 202 -11.27 -10.31 -4.13
C ARG A 202 -10.33 -10.70 -2.98
N PRO A 203 -9.06 -10.26 -2.98
CA PRO A 203 -8.05 -10.70 -2.00
C PRO A 203 -8.45 -10.50 -0.53
N LEU A 204 -9.20 -9.42 -0.24
CA LEU A 204 -9.64 -9.05 1.11
C LEU A 204 -10.99 -9.66 1.52
N GLU A 205 -11.73 -10.30 0.61
CA GLU A 205 -13.08 -10.86 0.85
C GLU A 205 -13.07 -12.30 1.40
N GLY A 206 -11.89 -12.78 1.81
CA GLY A 206 -11.69 -14.11 2.37
C GLY A 206 -10.95 -15.07 1.42
N PRO A 207 -10.91 -16.37 1.73
CA PRO A 207 -10.27 -17.37 0.88
C PRO A 207 -10.99 -17.50 -0.47
N GLY A 208 -10.25 -17.40 -1.57
CA GLY A 208 -10.78 -17.45 -2.94
C GLY A 208 -9.69 -17.18 -3.99
N LEU A 209 -10.12 -17.03 -5.24
CA LEU A 209 -9.24 -16.84 -6.40
C LEU A 209 -8.40 -15.58 -6.26
N GLY A 210 -8.98 -14.43 -5.88
CA GLY A 210 -8.24 -13.17 -5.74
C GLY A 210 -7.02 -13.30 -4.82
N ARG A 211 -7.19 -13.88 -3.62
CA ARG A 211 -6.08 -14.07 -2.66
C ARG A 211 -5.01 -15.05 -3.16
N ARG A 212 -5.42 -16.14 -3.82
CA ARG A 212 -4.50 -17.14 -4.38
C ARG A 212 -3.71 -16.58 -5.57
N LEU A 213 -4.38 -15.79 -6.42
CA LEU A 213 -3.74 -15.07 -7.51
C LEU A 213 -2.72 -14.07 -6.95
N THR A 214 -3.07 -13.29 -5.92
CA THR A 214 -2.11 -12.43 -5.20
C THR A 214 -0.89 -13.21 -4.72
N ALA A 215 -1.10 -14.35 -4.07
CA ALA A 215 -0.02 -15.19 -3.53
C ALA A 215 0.93 -15.72 -4.61
N ARG A 216 0.41 -16.00 -5.81
CA ARG A 216 1.19 -16.49 -6.96
C ARG A 216 1.93 -15.38 -7.70
N LEU A 217 1.32 -14.21 -7.86
CA LEU A 217 1.92 -13.09 -8.60
C LEU A 217 3.02 -12.35 -7.82
N TYR A 218 2.90 -12.21 -6.49
CA TYR A 218 3.90 -11.46 -5.71
C TYR A 218 5.33 -12.00 -5.85
N PRO A 219 5.59 -13.32 -5.68
CA PRO A 219 6.93 -13.87 -5.89
C PRO A 219 7.50 -13.61 -7.28
N ILE A 220 6.65 -13.73 -8.32
CA ILE A 220 7.04 -13.48 -9.72
C ILE A 220 7.43 -12.01 -9.90
N ALA A 221 6.57 -11.07 -9.50
CA ALA A 221 6.82 -9.64 -9.64
C ALA A 221 8.05 -9.18 -8.85
N TRP A 222 8.28 -9.72 -7.65
CA TRP A 222 9.47 -9.39 -6.86
C TRP A 222 10.76 -9.95 -7.47
N ALA A 223 10.74 -11.19 -7.95
CA ALA A 223 11.89 -11.78 -8.62
C ALA A 223 12.23 -11.01 -9.91
N ARG A 224 11.24 -10.80 -10.77
CA ARG A 224 11.40 -10.07 -12.05
C ARG A 224 11.74 -8.60 -11.84
N GLY A 225 11.14 -7.94 -10.85
CA GLY A 225 11.44 -6.55 -10.56
C GLY A 225 12.87 -6.33 -10.05
N TYR A 226 13.38 -7.24 -9.21
CA TYR A 226 14.79 -7.20 -8.79
C TYR A 226 15.76 -7.61 -9.92
N ALA A 227 15.33 -8.51 -10.80
CA ALA A 227 16.08 -8.85 -12.01
C ALA A 227 16.20 -7.65 -12.96
N GLN A 228 15.09 -6.94 -13.21
CA GLN A 228 15.07 -5.72 -14.02
C GLN A 228 15.94 -4.62 -13.42
N TYR A 229 15.80 -4.35 -12.12
CA TYR A 229 16.70 -3.46 -11.38
C TYR A 229 18.17 -3.92 -11.45
N GLY A 230 18.39 -5.24 -11.50
CA GLY A 230 19.69 -5.87 -11.70
C GLY A 230 20.35 -5.55 -13.04
N GLY A 231 19.60 -5.05 -14.03
CA GLY A 231 20.03 -4.79 -15.40
C GLY A 231 19.61 -5.88 -16.39
N LEU A 232 18.77 -6.84 -15.98
CA LEU A 232 18.29 -7.87 -16.89
C LEU A 232 17.26 -7.32 -17.88
N PRO A 233 17.24 -7.85 -19.12
CA PRO A 233 16.35 -7.42 -20.19
C PRO A 233 14.91 -7.87 -19.89
N ILE A 234 14.21 -7.12 -19.05
CA ILE A 234 12.81 -7.37 -18.71
C ILE A 234 12.02 -6.14 -19.14
N ALA A 235 11.25 -6.26 -20.21
CA ALA A 235 10.40 -5.18 -20.69
C ALA A 235 9.08 -5.08 -19.90
N ASN A 236 8.57 -6.22 -19.42
CA ASN A 236 7.32 -6.31 -18.67
C ASN A 236 7.49 -7.24 -17.46
N VAL A 237 7.30 -6.67 -16.27
CA VAL A 237 7.49 -7.34 -14.99
C VAL A 237 6.33 -8.31 -14.71
N VAL A 238 5.10 -7.94 -15.07
CA VAL A 238 3.89 -8.76 -14.83
C VAL A 238 3.10 -8.94 -16.13
N ALA A 239 3.70 -9.57 -17.13
CA ALA A 239 3.04 -9.81 -18.41
C ALA A 239 1.78 -10.70 -18.33
N THR A 240 0.91 -10.63 -19.34
CA THR A 240 -0.34 -11.43 -19.46
C THR A 240 -0.11 -12.93 -19.26
N ARG A 241 1.00 -13.49 -19.78
CA ARG A 241 1.36 -14.91 -19.57
C ARG A 241 1.51 -15.30 -18.09
N HIS A 242 2.06 -14.40 -17.27
CA HIS A 242 2.19 -14.63 -15.83
C HIS A 242 0.82 -14.60 -15.14
N VAL A 243 -0.07 -13.70 -15.59
CA VAL A 243 -1.45 -13.61 -15.11
C VAL A 243 -2.23 -14.87 -15.47
N GLU A 244 -2.14 -15.34 -16.72
CA GLU A 244 -2.79 -16.56 -17.20
C GLU A 244 -2.35 -17.80 -16.42
N THR A 245 -1.03 -18.04 -16.33
CA THR A 245 -0.48 -19.19 -15.60
C THR A 245 -0.81 -19.10 -14.10
N SER A 246 -0.70 -17.93 -13.49
CA SER A 246 -1.03 -17.75 -12.06
C SER A 246 -2.52 -17.96 -11.78
N THR A 247 -3.38 -17.53 -12.70
CA THR A 247 -4.84 -17.72 -12.63
C THR A 247 -5.20 -19.19 -12.67
N ASN A 248 -4.70 -19.94 -13.66
CA ASN A 248 -4.97 -21.37 -13.77
C ASN A 248 -4.48 -22.17 -12.55
N GLY A 249 -3.29 -21.84 -12.04
CA GLY A 249 -2.80 -22.41 -10.79
C GLY A 249 -3.72 -22.10 -9.59
N ALA A 250 -4.23 -20.87 -9.48
CA ALA A 250 -5.14 -20.46 -8.44
C ALA A 250 -6.55 -21.10 -8.58
N LEU A 251 -7.01 -21.35 -9.81
CA LEU A 251 -8.25 -22.10 -10.10
C LEU A 251 -8.14 -23.54 -9.61
N LEU A 252 -7.07 -24.26 -9.97
CA LEU A 252 -6.84 -25.65 -9.53
C LEU A 252 -6.73 -25.77 -8.01
N GLU A 253 -6.08 -24.80 -7.36
CA GLU A 253 -6.04 -24.75 -5.91
C GLU A 253 -7.40 -24.46 -5.27
N THR A 254 -8.22 -23.62 -5.89
CA THR A 254 -9.58 -23.33 -5.42
C THR A 254 -10.48 -24.56 -5.61
N GLN A 255 -10.34 -25.27 -6.73
CA GLN A 255 -10.98 -26.57 -6.95
C GLN A 255 -10.59 -27.55 -5.85
N ARG A 256 -9.30 -27.72 -5.57
CA ARG A 256 -8.84 -28.59 -4.48
C ARG A 256 -9.40 -28.20 -3.12
N ALA A 257 -9.51 -26.90 -2.83
CA ALA A 257 -10.06 -26.41 -1.56
C ALA A 257 -11.59 -26.54 -1.44
N VAL A 258 -12.30 -26.75 -2.54
CA VAL A 258 -13.77 -26.91 -2.57
C VAL A 258 -14.16 -28.36 -2.76
N PHE A 259 -13.54 -29.09 -3.68
CA PHE A 259 -13.87 -30.47 -4.02
C PHE A 259 -12.90 -31.49 -3.43
N GLY A 260 -11.81 -31.06 -2.77
CA GLY A 260 -10.76 -31.95 -2.27
C GLY A 260 -9.76 -32.40 -3.32
N ARG A 261 -10.16 -32.34 -4.59
CA ARG A 261 -9.38 -32.67 -5.77
C ARG A 261 -9.47 -31.53 -6.76
N SER A 262 -8.50 -31.48 -7.66
CA SER A 262 -8.49 -30.55 -8.80
C SER A 262 -8.53 -31.36 -10.07
N ASP A 263 -8.96 -30.73 -11.15
CA ASP A 263 -9.03 -31.32 -12.48
C ASP A 263 -7.69 -32.03 -12.84
N PRO A 264 -7.70 -33.33 -13.17
CA PRO A 264 -6.50 -34.04 -13.56
C PRO A 264 -5.91 -33.55 -14.88
N ALA A 265 -6.74 -33.25 -15.89
CA ALA A 265 -6.31 -32.69 -17.16
C ALA A 265 -5.77 -31.27 -16.96
N GLY A 266 -6.44 -30.47 -16.12
CA GLY A 266 -5.98 -29.11 -15.80
C GLY A 266 -4.64 -29.10 -15.07
N ARG A 267 -4.37 -30.06 -14.17
CA ARG A 267 -3.05 -30.22 -13.54
C ARG A 267 -1.95 -30.56 -14.54
N GLU A 268 -2.24 -31.41 -15.51
CA GLU A 268 -1.28 -31.76 -16.56
C GLU A 268 -1.02 -30.57 -17.50
N ALA A 269 -2.07 -29.90 -17.94
CA ALA A 269 -1.96 -28.68 -18.74
C ALA A 269 -1.17 -27.59 -18.00
N MET A 270 -1.42 -27.39 -16.70
CA MET A 270 -0.66 -26.44 -15.87
C MET A 270 0.82 -26.80 -15.76
N ARG A 271 1.17 -28.10 -15.70
CA ARG A 271 2.59 -28.53 -15.72
C ARG A 271 3.24 -28.15 -17.04
N ARG A 272 2.57 -28.42 -18.17
CA ARG A 272 3.07 -28.05 -19.51
C ARG A 272 3.21 -26.53 -19.67
N ALA A 273 2.17 -25.77 -19.33
CA ALA A 273 2.21 -24.30 -19.37
C ALA A 273 3.32 -23.70 -18.48
N THR A 274 3.58 -24.30 -17.31
CA THR A 274 4.71 -23.87 -16.45
C THR A 274 6.06 -24.17 -17.10
N LEU A 275 6.21 -25.31 -17.79
CA LEU A 275 7.43 -25.66 -18.52
C LEU A 275 7.62 -24.72 -19.73
N GLU A 276 6.57 -24.47 -20.51
CA GLU A 276 6.57 -23.55 -21.64
C GLU A 276 6.93 -22.13 -21.19
N LEU A 277 6.30 -21.62 -20.12
CA LEU A 277 6.66 -20.33 -19.52
C LEU A 277 8.15 -20.31 -19.12
N GLY A 278 8.66 -21.39 -18.52
CA GLY A 278 10.08 -21.49 -18.18
C GLY A 278 11.00 -21.42 -19.40
N VAL A 279 10.65 -22.12 -20.48
CA VAL A 279 11.41 -22.12 -21.75
C VAL A 279 11.36 -20.76 -22.43
N GLU A 280 10.18 -20.12 -22.49
CA GLU A 280 10.03 -18.78 -23.05
C GLU A 280 10.82 -17.74 -22.27
N GLU A 281 10.84 -17.85 -20.95
CA GLU A 281 11.64 -16.99 -20.09
C GLU A 281 13.14 -17.20 -20.37
N VAL A 282 13.61 -18.45 -20.46
CA VAL A 282 15.02 -18.74 -20.81
C VAL A 282 15.39 -18.23 -22.19
N ALA A 283 14.50 -18.41 -23.18
CA ALA A 283 14.72 -17.95 -24.54
C ALA A 283 14.69 -16.42 -24.67
N ALA A 284 14.00 -15.72 -23.77
CA ALA A 284 14.02 -14.26 -23.67
C ALA A 284 15.26 -13.72 -22.95
N ALA A 285 16.03 -14.59 -22.27
CA ALA A 285 17.31 -14.27 -21.65
C ALA A 285 18.47 -14.62 -22.61
N SER A 286 19.52 -13.80 -22.63
CA SER A 286 20.70 -14.01 -23.46
C SER A 286 21.40 -15.34 -23.11
N PRO A 287 22.21 -15.96 -24.01
CA PRO A 287 22.67 -17.35 -23.90
C PRO A 287 23.58 -17.70 -22.71
N GLU A 288 23.95 -16.73 -21.87
CA GLU A 288 24.92 -16.92 -20.78
C GLU A 288 24.23 -17.25 -19.44
N GLY A 289 23.77 -18.51 -19.29
CA GLY A 289 23.84 -19.21 -17.99
C GLY A 289 22.56 -19.85 -17.42
N ASP A 290 22.60 -21.19 -17.24
CA ASP A 290 21.60 -22.05 -16.56
C ASP A 290 21.21 -21.64 -15.12
N THR A 291 21.98 -20.75 -14.49
CA THR A 291 21.71 -20.27 -13.11
C THR A 291 20.62 -19.18 -13.02
N TRP A 292 20.10 -18.73 -14.16
CA TRP A 292 19.09 -17.67 -14.29
C TRP A 292 17.66 -18.19 -14.11
N THR A 293 17.36 -19.37 -14.67
CA THR A 293 16.02 -20.00 -14.69
C THR A 293 15.52 -20.31 -13.29
N GLU A 294 16.41 -20.76 -12.40
CA GLU A 294 16.09 -21.03 -10.98
C GLU A 294 15.78 -19.75 -10.18
N ARG A 295 16.23 -18.57 -10.65
CA ARG A 295 16.06 -17.28 -9.97
C ARG A 295 14.80 -16.52 -10.40
N VAL A 296 14.32 -16.70 -11.63
CA VAL A 296 13.23 -15.89 -12.22
C VAL A 296 11.92 -16.66 -12.37
N VAL A 297 11.97 -18.00 -12.41
CA VAL A 297 10.78 -18.88 -12.51
C VAL A 297 10.53 -19.55 -11.15
N PRO A 298 9.84 -18.89 -10.20
CA PRO A 298 9.46 -19.56 -8.95
C PRO A 298 8.52 -20.73 -9.28
N ARG A 299 8.90 -21.95 -8.87
CA ARG A 299 8.10 -23.17 -9.09
C ARG A 299 6.69 -22.98 -8.48
N PRO A 300 5.60 -22.91 -9.27
CA PRO A 300 4.30 -22.41 -8.81
C PRO A 300 3.52 -23.33 -7.84
N ASN A 301 4.08 -24.49 -7.45
CA ASN A 301 3.34 -25.55 -6.75
C ASN A 301 4.03 -26.09 -5.49
N ARG A 302 5.09 -25.45 -4.97
CA ARG A 302 5.63 -25.83 -3.65
C ARG A 302 4.71 -25.28 -2.56
N ARG A 303 4.45 -26.08 -1.52
CA ARG A 303 3.74 -25.64 -0.30
C ARG A 303 4.34 -24.32 0.18
N VAL A 304 3.53 -23.50 0.85
CA VAL A 304 3.82 -22.16 1.38
C VAL A 304 4.88 -22.23 2.50
N ASP A 305 6.03 -22.79 2.19
CA ASP A 305 7.30 -22.52 2.84
C ASP A 305 8.03 -21.67 1.80
N ALA A 306 8.28 -20.40 2.14
CA ALA A 306 8.86 -19.43 1.24
C ALA A 306 10.06 -20.04 0.50
N PRO A 307 10.19 -19.89 -0.83
CA PRO A 307 11.44 -20.19 -1.48
C PRO A 307 12.49 -19.25 -0.87
N THR A 308 13.39 -19.81 -0.06
CA THR A 308 14.73 -19.27 0.09
C THR A 308 15.36 -19.36 -1.30
N LEU A 309 15.18 -18.30 -2.09
CA LEU A 309 16.01 -18.06 -3.26
C LEU A 309 17.46 -18.18 -2.79
N PRO A 310 18.31 -19.02 -3.39
CA PRO A 310 19.70 -19.15 -2.98
C PRO A 310 20.36 -17.78 -3.15
N GLY A 311 20.49 -17.08 -2.02
CA GLY A 311 21.27 -15.87 -1.94
C GLY A 311 22.73 -16.26 -2.12
N ARG A 312 23.47 -15.41 -2.82
CA ARG A 312 24.91 -15.30 -2.59
C ARG A 312 25.09 -15.21 -1.07
N ARG A 313 25.92 -16.09 -0.47
CA ARG A 313 26.11 -16.20 1.00
C ARG A 313 26.08 -14.79 1.63
N GLY A 314 25.07 -14.52 2.46
CA GLY A 314 24.94 -13.26 3.21
C GLY A 314 23.83 -12.28 2.80
N THR A 315 23.04 -12.50 1.73
CA THR A 315 21.91 -11.60 1.38
C THR A 315 20.57 -12.32 1.20
N SER A 316 19.50 -11.84 1.83
CA SER A 316 18.14 -12.37 1.69
C SER A 316 17.59 -12.16 0.27
N GLY A 317 17.01 -13.19 -0.36
CA GLY A 317 16.43 -13.10 -1.70
C GLY A 317 15.32 -12.04 -1.86
N PRO A 318 14.97 -11.66 -3.12
CA PRO A 318 13.86 -10.77 -3.44
C PRO A 318 12.57 -11.10 -2.67
N SER A 319 12.17 -10.22 -1.75
CA SER A 319 10.96 -10.44 -0.95
C SER A 319 10.47 -9.14 -0.29
N PRO A 320 9.15 -9.02 0.01
CA PRO A 320 8.61 -7.90 0.77
C PRO A 320 9.24 -7.68 2.15
N THR A 321 9.84 -8.72 2.74
CA THR A 321 10.50 -8.68 4.05
C THR A 321 11.97 -8.27 3.95
N ARG A 322 12.54 -8.16 2.74
CA ARG A 322 13.90 -7.66 2.55
C ARG A 322 14.04 -6.27 3.14
N ARG A 323 15.14 -6.00 3.85
CA ARG A 323 15.46 -4.66 4.37
C ARG A 323 16.13 -3.82 3.29
N ILE A 324 15.68 -2.57 3.16
CA ILE A 324 16.34 -1.49 2.43
C ILE A 324 16.81 -0.49 3.48
N ASP A 325 18.11 -0.20 3.48
CA ASP A 325 18.70 0.79 4.38
C ASP A 325 18.62 2.18 3.75
N VAL A 326 17.96 3.10 4.46
CA VAL A 326 17.80 4.49 4.05
C VAL A 326 18.79 5.33 4.86
N GLY A 327 19.80 5.88 4.19
CA GLY A 327 20.89 6.64 4.80
C GLY A 327 20.69 8.16 4.83
N VAL A 328 21.56 8.85 5.57
CA VAL A 328 21.56 10.32 5.68
C VAL A 328 22.59 10.99 4.75
N ASP A 329 23.44 10.20 4.10
CA ASP A 329 24.65 10.69 3.41
C ASP A 329 24.42 11.92 2.47
N PRO A 330 23.50 11.88 1.49
CA PRO A 330 23.28 13.03 0.60
C PRO A 330 22.55 14.21 1.26
N LEU A 331 22.14 14.07 2.52
CA LEU A 331 21.57 15.14 3.34
C LEU A 331 22.60 15.77 4.26
N ALA A 332 23.50 14.97 4.85
CA ALA A 332 24.55 15.45 5.74
C ALA A 332 25.50 16.40 5.01
N GLY A 333 25.90 16.05 3.77
CA GLY A 333 26.67 16.96 2.90
C GLY A 333 25.92 18.28 2.65
N ARG A 334 24.65 18.23 2.24
CA ARG A 334 23.85 19.43 1.96
C ARG A 334 23.59 20.29 3.21
N ALA A 335 23.46 19.67 4.38
CA ALA A 335 23.37 20.37 5.65
C ALA A 335 24.66 21.14 5.93
N LEU A 336 25.81 20.50 5.74
CA LEU A 336 27.12 21.14 5.91
C LEU A 336 27.35 22.30 4.93
N ALA A 337 26.96 22.16 3.66
CA ALA A 337 27.02 23.29 2.72
C ALA A 337 26.14 24.46 3.17
N GLY A 338 24.91 24.18 3.62
CA GLY A 338 23.99 25.21 4.08
C GLY A 338 24.53 26.01 5.27
N LEU A 339 25.18 25.33 6.22
CA LEU A 339 25.86 26.01 7.34
C LEU A 339 27.02 26.89 6.86
N ARG A 340 27.70 26.51 5.78
CA ARG A 340 28.85 27.25 5.22
C ARG A 340 28.45 28.43 4.32
N THR A 341 27.18 28.68 4.06
CA THR A 341 26.70 29.80 3.24
C THR A 341 26.16 30.94 4.10
N GLU A 342 26.70 32.16 3.90
CA GLU A 342 26.27 33.41 4.56
C GLU A 342 24.90 33.92 4.06
N SER A 343 24.33 33.29 3.03
CA SER A 343 23.15 33.75 2.30
C SER A 343 21.80 33.40 2.93
N ILE A 344 21.76 32.85 4.15
CA ILE A 344 20.51 32.56 4.85
C ILE A 344 20.29 33.64 5.92
N ARG A 345 19.19 34.39 5.81
CA ARG A 345 18.73 35.43 6.77
C ARG A 345 18.31 34.88 8.15
N ALA A 346 19.00 33.87 8.67
CA ALA A 346 18.75 33.32 10.00
C ALA A 346 20.10 33.09 10.69
N ASN A 347 20.22 33.47 11.97
CA ASN A 347 21.36 33.28 12.91
C ASN A 347 21.86 31.82 13.00
N ARG A 348 22.27 31.22 11.89
CA ARG A 348 22.48 29.78 11.73
C ARG A 348 23.59 29.48 10.74
N SER A 349 24.29 30.51 10.25
CA SER A 349 25.54 30.29 9.51
C SER A 349 26.60 29.75 10.47
N LEU A 350 27.63 29.11 9.92
CA LEU A 350 28.78 28.68 10.72
C LEU A 350 29.42 29.87 11.44
N ASP A 351 29.42 31.05 10.83
CA ASP A 351 29.95 32.25 11.48
C ASP A 351 29.12 32.66 12.69
N ASP A 352 27.78 32.65 12.57
CA ASP A 352 26.86 32.94 13.67
C ASP A 352 27.00 31.92 14.80
N VAL A 353 27.09 30.63 14.47
CA VAL A 353 27.26 29.55 15.45
C VAL A 353 28.58 29.72 16.21
N LEU A 354 29.67 30.04 15.50
CA LEU A 354 30.96 30.31 16.12
C LEU A 354 30.94 31.60 16.94
N ARG A 355 30.30 32.66 16.45
CA ARG A 355 30.16 33.95 17.15
C ARG A 355 29.35 33.79 18.43
N ALA A 356 28.27 33.03 18.40
CA ALA A 356 27.39 32.83 19.54
C ALA A 356 28.08 32.14 20.72
N ALA A 357 29.11 31.32 20.46
CA ALA A 357 29.93 30.72 21.50
C ALA A 357 30.81 31.75 22.25
N TYR A 358 31.10 32.90 21.65
CA TYR A 358 31.93 33.98 22.22
C TYR A 358 31.10 35.11 22.84
N ARG A 359 29.80 34.87 23.07
CA ARG A 359 28.88 35.85 23.67
C ARG A 359 29.10 35.95 25.18
N VAL A 360 29.19 37.18 25.68
CA VAL A 360 29.25 37.53 27.10
C VAL A 360 28.21 38.62 27.36
N GLU A 361 27.42 38.44 28.41
CA GLU A 361 26.56 39.50 28.93
C GLU A 361 27.35 40.31 29.93
N THR A 362 27.39 41.63 29.75
CA THR A 362 28.19 42.55 30.57
C THR A 362 27.30 43.60 31.17
N ALA A 363 27.58 43.99 32.41
CA ALA A 363 26.75 44.92 33.16
C ALA A 363 27.60 45.85 34.04
N LEU A 364 27.05 47.03 34.31
CA LEU A 364 27.50 47.92 35.37
C LEU A 364 26.68 47.67 36.62
N ARG A 365 27.31 47.16 37.67
CA ARG A 365 26.74 47.13 39.01
C ARG A 365 27.09 48.44 39.70
N THR A 366 26.08 49.24 40.04
CA THR A 366 26.26 50.59 40.58
C THR A 366 25.75 50.68 42.02
N SER A 367 26.35 51.58 42.79
CA SER A 367 25.92 51.96 44.14
C SER A 367 25.97 53.47 44.24
N ARG A 368 24.97 54.04 44.92
CA ARG A 368 24.80 55.47 45.11
C ARG A 368 24.54 55.73 46.58
N GLU A 369 25.48 56.39 47.24
CA GLU A 369 25.39 56.80 48.64
C GLU A 369 25.39 58.33 48.69
N ARG A 370 24.31 58.94 49.19
CA ARG A 370 24.25 60.40 49.37
C ARG A 370 24.96 60.78 50.66
N THR A 371 26.05 61.54 50.56
CA THR A 371 26.86 61.93 51.72
C THR A 371 26.49 63.30 52.25
N TYR A 372 25.89 64.17 51.43
CA TYR A 372 25.45 65.51 51.83
C TYR A 372 24.33 66.01 50.92
N ARG A 373 23.42 66.83 51.46
CA ARG A 373 22.33 67.47 50.71
C ARG A 373 21.89 68.77 51.38
N GLU A 374 21.89 69.84 50.60
CA GLU A 374 21.18 71.07 50.96
C GLU A 374 19.67 70.93 50.72
N PRO A 375 18.83 71.60 51.52
CA PRO A 375 17.39 71.67 51.25
C PRO A 375 17.14 72.21 49.84
N ARG A 376 16.19 71.60 49.12
CA ARG A 376 15.78 72.11 47.81
C ARG A 376 15.01 73.42 48.02
N PRO A 377 15.35 74.52 47.34
CA PRO A 377 14.67 75.79 47.52
C PRO A 377 13.24 75.76 46.96
N GLU A 378 12.36 76.53 47.60
CA GLU A 378 10.97 76.74 47.19
C GLU A 378 10.83 78.03 46.37
N PRO A 379 9.87 78.11 45.43
CA PRO A 379 9.72 79.27 44.56
C PRO A 379 9.23 80.51 45.33
N ASP A 380 10.10 81.50 45.48
CA ASP A 380 9.75 82.81 46.04
C ASP A 380 9.19 83.76 44.98
N ARG A 381 7.93 84.17 45.16
CA ARG A 381 7.19 85.05 44.23
C ARG A 381 7.84 86.44 44.18
N PRO A 382 8.12 87.01 42.98
CA PRO A 382 8.77 88.34 42.85
C PRO A 382 7.91 89.52 43.32
N GLY A 383 6.60 89.31 43.56
CA GLY A 383 5.63 90.30 44.01
C GLY A 383 4.18 89.82 43.85
N THR A 384 3.21 90.63 44.27
CA THR A 384 1.77 90.34 44.13
C THR A 384 1.30 90.36 42.67
N GLY A 385 0.50 89.37 42.27
CA GLY A 385 -0.08 89.26 40.93
C GLY A 385 0.77 88.52 39.88
N TRP A 386 1.91 87.93 40.28
CA TRP A 386 2.72 87.06 39.43
C TRP A 386 2.33 85.58 39.64
N GLU A 387 2.09 84.85 38.55
CA GLU A 387 1.86 83.41 38.57
C GLU A 387 3.07 82.66 38.01
N LEU A 388 3.34 81.46 38.54
CA LEU A 388 4.48 80.65 38.09
C LEU A 388 4.11 80.02 36.75
N ALA A 389 4.75 80.47 35.68
CA ALA A 389 4.50 79.99 34.33
C ALA A 389 5.31 78.73 34.01
N ASP A 390 6.59 78.73 34.39
CA ASP A 390 7.51 77.64 34.06
C ASP A 390 8.59 77.44 35.12
N THR A 391 9.10 76.22 35.22
CA THR A 391 10.22 75.87 36.08
C THR A 391 11.23 75.05 35.30
N ASP A 392 12.38 75.64 35.03
CA ASP A 392 13.50 74.99 34.38
C ASP A 392 14.54 74.57 35.42
N ARG A 393 15.09 73.35 35.30
CA ARG A 393 16.16 72.85 36.18
C ARG A 393 17.37 72.51 35.33
N SER A 394 18.47 73.21 35.57
CA SER A 394 19.78 72.85 35.05
C SER A 394 20.63 72.24 36.16
N VAL A 395 21.52 71.32 35.81
CA VAL A 395 22.42 70.66 36.78
C VAL A 395 23.85 70.80 36.30
N ASP A 396 24.65 71.49 37.10
CA ASP A 396 26.11 71.55 36.96
C ASP A 396 26.73 70.45 37.84
N HIS A 397 27.91 69.95 37.48
CA HIS A 397 28.53 68.84 38.21
C HIS A 397 30.04 68.99 38.34
N GLU A 398 30.55 68.54 39.48
CA GLU A 398 31.97 68.39 39.77
C GLU A 398 32.26 66.95 40.19
N VAL A 399 33.32 66.35 39.64
CA VAL A 399 33.67 64.95 39.90
C VAL A 399 35.11 64.84 40.35
N THR A 400 35.33 64.14 41.46
CA THR A 400 36.67 63.82 41.97
C THR A 400 36.82 62.32 42.23
N SER A 401 38.06 61.83 42.18
CA SER A 401 38.35 60.44 42.53
C SER A 401 38.10 60.19 44.02
N SER A 402 37.53 59.03 44.36
CA SER A 402 37.27 58.63 45.74
C SER A 402 37.80 57.22 46.00
N VAL A 403 38.14 56.93 47.25
CA VAL A 403 38.37 55.57 47.76
C VAL A 403 37.09 55.12 48.48
N GLY A 404 36.66 53.87 48.25
CA GLY A 404 35.42 53.34 48.84
C GLY A 404 35.05 51.97 48.28
N THR A 405 34.02 51.35 48.85
CA THR A 405 33.51 50.05 48.41
C THR A 405 32.73 50.18 47.10
N THR A 406 32.89 49.20 46.21
CA THR A 406 32.08 49.07 45.00
C THR A 406 31.22 47.82 45.07
N PRO A 407 30.10 47.74 44.33
CA PRO A 407 29.24 46.55 44.32
C PRO A 407 30.01 45.27 44.01
N SER A 408 29.72 44.17 44.69
CA SER A 408 30.30 42.86 44.39
C SER A 408 29.68 42.25 43.12
N ALA A 409 30.44 41.38 42.45
CA ALA A 409 29.89 40.53 41.39
C ALA A 409 28.94 39.47 42.00
N ALA A 410 27.88 39.10 41.28
CA ALA A 410 26.88 38.12 41.72
C ALA A 410 27.03 36.80 40.97
N GLY A 411 26.79 35.67 41.66
CA GLY A 411 26.75 34.35 41.02
C GLY A 411 28.03 34.00 40.24
N ASP A 412 27.87 33.70 38.95
CA ASP A 412 28.94 33.33 38.00
C ASP A 412 29.59 34.52 37.28
N GLU A 413 29.24 35.75 37.66
CA GLU A 413 29.83 36.96 37.09
C GLU A 413 31.32 37.10 37.43
N ARG A 414 32.12 37.49 36.43
CA ARG A 414 33.52 37.89 36.62
C ARG A 414 33.62 39.40 36.69
N ARG A 415 34.27 39.90 37.74
CA ARG A 415 34.64 41.33 37.86
C ARG A 415 35.74 41.66 36.84
N PHE A 416 35.49 42.66 36.01
CA PHE A 416 36.45 43.17 35.01
C PHE A 416 37.16 44.44 35.48
N GLY A 417 36.48 45.27 36.26
CA GLY A 417 37.04 46.49 36.80
C GLY A 417 36.05 47.18 37.71
N SER A 418 36.51 48.23 38.39
CA SER A 418 35.66 49.05 39.25
C SER A 418 36.29 50.41 39.48
N PHE A 419 35.48 51.40 39.80
CA PHE A 419 35.94 52.71 40.21
C PHE A 419 34.94 53.36 41.16
N THR A 420 35.44 54.28 41.98
CA THR A 420 34.64 55.09 42.88
C THR A 420 34.89 56.56 42.58
N ARG A 421 33.83 57.36 42.63
CA ARG A 421 33.85 58.81 42.44
C ARG A 421 33.08 59.51 43.53
N HIS A 422 33.54 60.70 43.88
CA HIS A 422 32.74 61.67 44.60
C HIS A 422 32.15 62.63 43.57
N VAL A 423 30.83 62.76 43.55
CA VAL A 423 30.10 63.59 42.59
C VAL A 423 29.35 64.66 43.38
N VAL A 424 29.61 65.91 43.04
CA VAL A 424 28.86 67.06 43.52
C VAL A 424 27.90 67.48 42.40
N LEU A 425 26.61 67.52 42.68
CA LEU A 425 25.58 68.04 41.78
C LEU A 425 25.13 69.39 42.30
N GLU A 426 25.40 70.44 41.55
CA GLU A 426 24.89 71.78 41.80
C GLU A 426 23.65 71.98 40.94
N ASN A 427 22.49 71.95 41.59
CA ASN A 427 21.22 72.07 40.90
C ASN A 427 20.81 73.54 40.88
N ARG A 428 20.53 74.08 39.71
CA ARG A 428 20.03 75.43 39.52
C ARG A 428 18.57 75.35 39.06
N LEU A 429 17.67 75.89 39.87
CA LEU A 429 16.26 76.07 39.53
C LEU A 429 16.05 77.48 39.02
N ARG A 430 15.40 77.58 37.88
CA ARG A 430 14.98 78.82 37.26
C ARG A 430 13.46 78.83 37.20
N TRP A 431 12.84 79.75 37.91
CA TRP A 431 11.39 79.96 37.87
C TRP A 431 11.07 81.13 36.98
N THR A 432 10.22 80.91 35.98
CA THR A 432 9.69 81.95 35.11
C THR A 432 8.28 82.30 35.58
N TRP A 433 8.09 83.56 35.91
CA TRP A 433 6.86 84.13 36.40
C TRP A 433 6.23 84.98 35.31
N GLU A 434 4.90 84.95 35.20
CA GLU A 434 4.16 85.77 34.26
C GLU A 434 3.13 86.66 34.96
N ARG A 435 2.90 87.83 34.37
CA ARG A 435 1.88 88.79 34.80
C ARG A 435 1.40 89.57 33.58
N GLY A 436 0.29 89.16 32.98
CA GLY A 436 -0.16 89.73 31.70
C GLY A 436 0.82 89.41 30.58
N ASN A 437 1.38 90.42 29.92
CA ASN A 437 2.43 90.25 28.89
C ASN A 437 3.87 90.37 29.43
N GLU A 438 4.06 90.54 30.75
CA GLU A 438 5.39 90.63 31.38
C GLU A 438 5.86 89.26 31.87
N THR A 439 7.13 88.92 31.62
CA THR A 439 7.79 87.73 32.17
C THR A 439 8.98 88.13 33.03
N ARG A 440 9.17 87.47 34.19
CA ARG A 440 10.32 87.66 35.08
C ARG A 440 10.88 86.33 35.53
N THR A 441 12.19 86.23 35.62
CA THR A 441 12.88 85.00 36.03
C THR A 441 13.56 85.17 37.39
N THR A 442 13.36 84.23 38.31
CA THR A 442 14.17 84.08 39.53
C THR A 442 14.97 82.78 39.44
N THR A 443 16.10 82.70 40.16
CA THR A 443 16.98 81.53 40.11
C THR A 443 17.54 81.26 41.50
N ASP A 444 17.59 79.98 41.89
CA ASP A 444 18.20 79.53 43.15
C ASP A 444 18.94 78.20 42.94
N THR A 445 19.85 77.85 43.85
CA THR A 445 20.67 76.65 43.74
C THR A 445 20.67 75.78 45.00
N TRP A 446 20.90 74.47 44.85
CA TRP A 446 21.26 73.61 45.98
C TRP A 446 22.23 72.52 45.57
N THR A 447 23.06 72.14 46.54
CA THR A 447 24.13 71.18 46.35
C THR A 447 23.77 69.82 46.94
N GLU A 448 24.05 68.76 46.17
CA GLU A 448 24.01 67.38 46.65
C GLU A 448 25.35 66.71 46.41
N ARG A 449 25.86 65.95 47.38
CA ARG A 449 27.12 65.20 47.24
C ARG A 449 26.86 63.71 47.37
N TYR A 450 27.42 62.95 46.45
CA TYR A 450 27.25 61.51 46.34
C TYR A 450 28.62 60.81 46.30
N ARG A 451 28.72 59.69 46.99
CA ARG A 451 29.73 58.67 46.72
C ARG A 451 29.11 57.63 45.80
N VAL A 452 29.71 57.46 44.63
CA VAL A 452 29.25 56.52 43.60
C VAL A 452 30.30 55.44 43.40
N GLY A 453 29.91 54.19 43.60
CA GLY A 453 30.73 53.01 43.33
C GLY A 453 30.19 52.26 42.12
N VAL A 454 31.05 51.97 41.14
CA VAL A 454 30.68 51.24 39.91
C VAL A 454 31.60 50.04 39.74
N THR A 455 31.03 48.87 39.47
CA THR A 455 31.75 47.64 39.12
C THR A 455 31.29 47.16 37.75
N LEU A 456 32.24 47.00 36.83
CA LEU A 456 32.01 46.36 35.55
C LEU A 456 32.15 44.85 35.72
N VAL A 457 31.09 44.11 35.39
CA VAL A 457 31.02 42.66 35.48
C VAL A 457 30.69 42.03 34.12
N GLY A 458 31.04 40.76 33.94
CA GLY A 458 30.58 39.99 32.81
C GLY A 458 30.33 38.52 33.12
N GLU A 459 29.24 38.00 32.58
CA GLU A 459 28.81 36.62 32.67
C GLU A 459 28.96 35.93 31.30
N TYR A 460 29.61 34.77 31.30
CA TYR A 460 29.73 33.98 30.07
C TYR A 460 28.41 33.29 29.73
N ALA A 461 27.63 33.91 28.84
CA ALA A 461 26.31 33.47 28.40
C ALA A 461 26.33 33.10 26.90
N PRO A 462 26.96 31.98 26.50
CA PRO A 462 26.99 31.55 25.10
C PRO A 462 25.59 31.17 24.62
N ASN A 463 25.19 31.65 23.45
CA ASN A 463 23.87 31.34 22.85
C ASN A 463 24.02 30.35 21.67
N GLY A 464 24.71 29.25 21.91
CA GLY A 464 25.04 28.22 20.92
C GLY A 464 24.23 26.94 21.09
N THR A 465 24.38 26.00 20.15
CA THR A 465 23.69 24.70 20.15
C THR A 465 24.45 23.60 20.89
N ALA A 466 25.64 23.90 21.43
CA ALA A 466 26.43 22.96 22.22
C ALA A 466 25.67 22.53 23.48
N PRO A 467 25.76 21.25 23.89
CA PRO A 467 25.30 20.80 25.20
C PRO A 467 25.87 21.63 26.35
N ASP A 468 25.07 21.86 27.39
CA ASP A 468 25.51 22.63 28.55
C ASP A 468 26.52 21.83 29.38
N ARG A 469 27.78 22.22 29.24
CA ARG A 469 28.93 21.69 29.97
C ARG A 469 29.86 22.85 30.39
N PRO A 470 30.60 22.70 31.49
CA PRO A 470 31.55 23.72 31.93
C PRO A 470 32.57 24.05 30.84
N THR A 471 32.93 25.32 30.73
CA THR A 471 33.94 25.81 29.77
C THR A 471 35.08 26.44 30.55
N THR A 472 36.30 25.95 30.34
CA THR A 472 37.47 26.39 31.11
C THR A 472 38.73 26.22 30.26
N PRO A 473 39.66 27.20 30.21
CA PRO A 473 39.62 28.51 30.87
C PRO A 473 38.58 29.49 30.27
N ARG A 474 38.29 30.62 30.95
CA ARG A 474 37.45 31.74 30.45
C ARG A 474 38.09 33.08 30.85
N PHE A 475 38.00 34.09 29.98
CA PHE A 475 38.55 35.45 30.20
C PHE A 475 40.06 35.49 30.42
N GLU A 476 40.75 34.50 29.88
CA GLU A 476 42.20 34.38 29.88
C GLU A 476 42.59 33.57 28.64
N ARG A 477 43.77 33.87 28.07
CA ARG A 477 44.24 33.21 26.85
C ARG A 477 44.37 31.70 27.07
N GLY A 478 43.99 30.92 26.06
CA GLY A 478 44.11 29.47 26.15
C GLY A 478 43.21 28.71 25.18
N GLY A 479 42.95 27.45 25.52
CA GLY A 479 42.22 26.51 24.66
C GLY A 479 43.08 25.94 23.52
N PRO A 480 42.50 25.07 22.68
CA PRO A 480 43.23 24.28 21.68
C PRO A 480 43.88 25.11 20.55
N LEU A 481 43.53 26.39 20.43
CA LEU A 481 44.07 27.31 19.42
C LEU A 481 44.88 28.45 20.05
N GLY A 482 45.18 28.41 21.36
CA GLY A 482 45.93 29.47 22.05
C GLY A 482 45.29 30.86 21.94
N GLY A 483 43.96 30.92 21.85
CA GLY A 483 43.21 32.11 21.48
C GLY A 483 42.98 33.12 22.60
N PRO A 484 42.36 34.28 22.31
CA PRO A 484 41.97 35.28 23.31
C PRO A 484 41.05 34.72 24.38
N ASN A 485 40.14 33.81 24.00
CA ASN A 485 39.29 33.06 24.94
C ASN A 485 38.58 33.99 25.95
N LEU A 486 38.03 35.08 25.41
CA LEU A 486 37.33 36.18 26.10
C LEU A 486 38.23 37.12 26.92
N ALA A 487 39.55 36.99 26.89
CA ALA A 487 40.46 37.88 27.61
C ALA A 487 40.38 39.35 27.13
N ASP A 488 39.86 39.58 25.92
CA ASP A 488 39.62 40.88 25.30
C ASP A 488 38.27 41.52 25.70
N VAL A 489 37.36 40.73 26.27
CA VAL A 489 36.00 41.19 26.65
C VAL A 489 36.02 42.28 27.72
N PRO A 490 36.86 42.23 28.78
CA PRO A 490 36.94 43.31 29.77
C PRO A 490 37.18 44.68 29.16
N GLU A 491 38.10 44.79 28.20
CA GLU A 491 38.44 46.05 27.53
C GLU A 491 37.29 46.53 26.65
N LYS A 492 36.71 45.64 25.83
CA LYS A 492 35.55 45.96 24.99
C LYS A 492 34.32 46.37 25.80
N ALA A 493 34.08 45.71 26.92
CA ALA A 493 32.99 46.04 27.83
C ALA A 493 33.21 47.41 28.46
N SER A 494 34.44 47.74 28.87
CA SER A 494 34.78 49.08 29.36
C SER A 494 34.63 50.14 28.27
N ALA A 495 34.98 49.83 27.01
CA ALA A 495 34.80 50.76 25.91
C ALA A 495 33.31 51.06 25.67
N GLN A 496 32.46 50.03 25.67
CA GLN A 496 31.02 50.18 25.38
C GLN A 496 30.21 50.74 26.55
N LEU A 497 30.47 50.30 27.77
CA LEU A 497 29.69 50.69 28.95
C LEU A 497 30.29 51.87 29.71
N VAL A 498 31.55 52.25 29.47
CA VAL A 498 32.17 53.39 30.17
C VAL A 498 32.63 54.47 29.19
N ALA A 499 33.50 54.14 28.23
CA ALA A 499 34.10 55.16 27.37
C ALA A 499 33.07 55.83 26.44
N GLN A 500 32.18 55.05 25.80
CA GLN A 500 31.12 55.58 24.93
C GLN A 500 30.07 56.43 25.68
N GLN A 501 29.99 56.28 27.01
CA GLN A 501 29.10 57.07 27.88
C GLN A 501 29.81 58.30 28.47
N GLY A 502 30.94 58.73 27.90
CA GLY A 502 31.71 59.90 28.36
C GLY A 502 32.80 59.60 29.40
N GLY A 503 33.10 58.32 29.65
CA GLY A 503 34.14 57.89 30.58
C GLY A 503 33.65 57.68 32.02
N ARG A 504 34.58 57.43 32.94
CA ARG A 504 34.27 57.08 34.34
C ARG A 504 33.50 58.17 35.08
N ASP A 505 33.81 59.42 34.78
CA ASP A 505 33.26 60.57 35.49
C ASP A 505 31.83 60.84 35.03
N ALA A 506 31.57 60.81 33.71
CA ALA A 506 30.22 60.92 33.15
C ALA A 506 29.31 59.77 33.60
N VAL A 507 29.81 58.53 33.64
CA VAL A 507 29.04 57.40 34.19
C VAL A 507 28.71 57.62 35.67
N ALA A 508 29.65 58.13 36.47
CA ALA A 508 29.39 58.42 37.88
C ALA A 508 28.35 59.54 38.06
N VAL A 509 28.40 60.59 37.24
CA VAL A 509 27.39 61.66 37.20
C VAL A 509 26.03 61.12 36.81
N GLY A 510 25.97 60.29 35.77
CA GLY A 510 24.72 59.63 35.35
C GLY A 510 24.11 58.76 36.45
N VAL A 511 24.93 58.06 37.24
CA VAL A 511 24.43 57.32 38.41
C VAL A 511 23.96 58.27 39.52
N ALA A 512 24.73 59.32 39.84
CA ALA A 512 24.38 60.28 40.89
C ALA A 512 23.07 61.04 40.59
N ASN A 513 22.88 61.42 39.32
CA ASN A 513 21.72 62.14 38.80
C ASN A 513 20.58 61.22 38.33
N GLU A 514 20.71 59.90 38.50
CA GLU A 514 19.72 58.88 38.07
C GLU A 514 19.36 58.95 36.57
N SER A 515 20.32 59.34 35.73
CA SER A 515 20.15 59.55 34.29
C SER A 515 21.03 58.62 33.43
N LEU A 516 21.51 57.50 33.98
CA LEU A 516 22.36 56.56 33.25
C LEU A 516 21.49 55.63 32.37
N ASP A 517 21.54 55.83 31.05
CA ASP A 517 20.68 55.14 30.10
C ASP A 517 21.07 53.68 29.81
N THR A 518 22.38 53.36 29.81
CA THR A 518 22.86 52.01 29.45
C THR A 518 23.67 51.39 30.57
N THR A 519 23.10 50.36 31.20
CA THR A 519 23.76 49.59 32.26
C THR A 519 24.19 48.19 31.83
N GLU A 520 23.65 47.66 30.73
CA GLU A 520 23.89 46.30 30.26
C GLU A 520 24.17 46.25 28.75
N ARG A 521 25.14 45.42 28.34
CA ARG A 521 25.44 45.14 26.93
C ARG A 521 25.95 43.73 26.68
N VAL A 522 25.63 43.22 25.49
CA VAL A 522 26.20 41.96 24.98
C VAL A 522 27.48 42.26 24.22
N VAL A 523 28.59 41.68 24.69
CA VAL A 523 29.90 41.80 24.07
C VAL A 523 30.30 40.46 23.47
N TYR A 524 30.94 40.49 22.30
CA TYR A 524 31.50 39.30 21.66
C TYR A 524 33.02 39.34 21.74
N GLY A 525 33.60 38.28 22.30
CA GLY A 525 35.05 38.10 22.37
C GLY A 525 35.68 37.86 21.00
N ASP A 526 36.97 38.16 20.89
CA ASP A 526 37.75 37.92 19.68
C ASP A 526 37.96 36.43 19.43
N ARG A 527 37.84 36.07 18.15
CA ARG A 527 37.95 34.69 17.67
C ARG A 527 39.34 34.47 17.06
N PRO A 528 40.01 33.34 17.35
CA PRO A 528 41.26 32.98 16.67
C PRO A 528 41.07 32.96 15.14
N ALA A 529 42.06 33.46 14.40
CA ALA A 529 42.02 33.45 12.94
C ALA A 529 41.79 32.03 12.36
N ASP A 530 42.34 31.01 13.02
CA ASP A 530 42.23 29.60 12.62
C ASP A 530 40.96 28.90 13.11
N LEU A 531 40.10 29.53 13.91
CA LEU A 531 38.89 28.88 14.46
C LEU A 531 37.99 28.32 13.35
N ARG A 532 37.83 29.08 12.27
CA ARG A 532 36.97 28.72 11.15
C ARG A 532 37.54 27.56 10.35
N SER A 533 38.84 27.55 10.04
CA SER A 533 39.50 26.47 9.30
C SER A 533 39.55 25.18 10.13
N TRP A 534 39.89 25.29 11.42
CA TRP A 534 39.92 24.17 12.37
C TRP A 534 38.54 23.50 12.51
N THR A 535 37.49 24.30 12.73
CA THR A 535 36.11 23.78 12.84
C THR A 535 35.63 23.20 11.51
N ALA A 536 35.99 23.80 10.37
CA ALA A 536 35.58 23.30 9.07
C ALA A 536 36.18 21.91 8.75
N ALA A 537 37.42 21.64 9.18
CA ALA A 537 38.06 20.33 9.06
C ALA A 537 37.36 19.28 9.95
N ASP A 538 37.07 19.65 11.20
CA ASP A 538 36.32 18.79 12.13
C ASP A 538 34.93 18.40 11.58
N LEU A 539 34.19 19.38 11.06
CA LEU A 539 32.87 19.14 10.46
C LEU A 539 32.91 18.24 9.22
N ALA A 540 34.01 18.23 8.46
CA ALA A 540 34.14 17.35 7.30
C ALA A 540 34.20 15.88 7.73
N VAL A 541 35.03 15.57 8.74
CA VAL A 541 35.13 14.24 9.35
C VAL A 541 33.82 13.85 10.04
N PHE A 542 33.21 14.80 10.78
CA PHE A 542 31.96 14.56 11.48
C PHE A 542 30.80 14.29 10.51
N ARG A 543 30.77 14.97 9.35
CA ARG A 543 29.81 14.70 8.27
C ARG A 543 29.88 13.25 7.81
N ASP A 544 31.07 12.66 7.69
CA ASP A 544 31.21 11.25 7.26
C ASP A 544 30.62 10.28 8.31
N ARG A 545 30.81 10.55 9.61
CA ARG A 545 30.17 9.80 10.71
C ARG A 545 28.64 9.92 10.65
N LEU A 546 28.13 11.10 10.32
CA LEU A 546 26.69 11.36 10.19
C LEU A 546 26.11 10.72 8.91
N SER A 547 26.87 10.71 7.81
CA SER A 547 26.53 10.06 6.54
C SER A 547 26.30 8.55 6.70
N ASN A 548 27.05 7.91 7.59
CA ASN A 548 26.93 6.48 7.91
C ASN A 548 25.69 6.12 8.76
N GLN A 549 24.86 7.09 9.16
CA GLN A 549 23.61 6.80 9.85
C GLN A 549 22.54 6.34 8.86
N SER A 550 21.85 5.24 9.20
CA SER A 550 20.77 4.68 8.37
C SER A 550 19.67 4.03 9.21
N VAL A 551 18.51 3.84 8.60
CA VAL A 551 17.41 3.01 9.14
C VAL A 551 17.04 1.95 8.13
N GLY A 552 16.97 0.69 8.58
CA GLY A 552 16.49 -0.39 7.73
C GLY A 552 14.97 -0.51 7.77
N VAL A 553 14.39 -0.63 6.59
CA VAL A 553 12.94 -0.68 6.41
C VAL A 553 12.58 -1.82 5.47
N ASN A 554 11.51 -2.56 5.80
CA ASN A 554 11.03 -3.63 4.93
C ASN A 554 10.57 -3.06 3.58
N ALA A 555 11.08 -3.64 2.51
CA ALA A 555 10.81 -3.23 1.14
C ALA A 555 9.30 -3.24 0.83
N GLY A 556 8.53 -4.17 1.38
CA GLY A 556 7.06 -4.20 1.24
C GLY A 556 6.35 -3.00 1.87
N ARG A 557 6.88 -2.44 2.96
CA ARG A 557 6.32 -1.22 3.56
C ARG A 557 6.63 0.02 2.70
N ILE A 558 7.79 0.02 2.03
CA ILE A 558 8.17 1.04 1.05
C ILE A 558 7.30 0.91 -0.21
N ALA A 559 7.15 -0.30 -0.76
CA ALA A 559 6.34 -0.62 -1.94
C ALA A 559 4.89 -0.15 -1.79
N THR A 560 4.35 -0.26 -0.58
CA THR A 560 2.98 0.15 -0.24
C THR A 560 2.87 1.56 0.29
N TYR A 561 3.97 2.34 0.32
CA TYR A 561 3.99 3.72 0.82
C TYR A 561 3.40 3.88 2.24
N THR A 562 3.59 2.87 3.09
CA THR A 562 3.04 2.79 4.48
C THR A 562 4.07 3.08 5.57
N VAL A 563 5.25 3.56 5.18
CA VAL A 563 6.34 3.92 6.08
C VAL A 563 6.98 5.20 5.60
N ASN A 564 7.36 6.06 6.55
CA ASN A 564 8.07 7.31 6.32
C ASN A 564 9.50 7.19 6.89
N PRO A 565 10.49 6.70 6.11
CA PRO A 565 11.87 6.57 6.57
C PRO A 565 12.50 7.90 7.00
N SER A 566 12.14 9.02 6.36
CA SER A 566 12.67 10.35 6.73
C SER A 566 12.27 10.75 8.15
N ALA A 567 11.01 10.50 8.54
CA ALA A 567 10.54 10.74 9.90
C ALA A 567 11.27 9.86 10.93
N ARG A 568 11.49 8.58 10.61
CA ARG A 568 12.23 7.64 11.48
C ARG A 568 13.69 8.04 11.65
N LEU A 569 14.35 8.48 10.57
CA LEU A 569 15.72 9.00 10.63
C LEU A 569 15.80 10.27 11.48
N ALA A 570 14.87 11.21 11.30
CA ALA A 570 14.84 12.44 12.10
C ALA A 570 14.69 12.13 13.60
N ALA A 571 13.79 11.22 13.96
CA ALA A 571 13.60 10.77 15.34
C ALA A 571 14.87 10.09 15.90
N SER A 572 15.46 9.17 15.14
CA SER A 572 16.71 8.47 15.53
C SER A 572 17.87 9.44 15.75
N LEU A 573 18.05 10.44 14.88
CA LEU A 573 19.11 11.45 15.04
C LEU A 573 18.89 12.37 16.24
N ARG A 574 17.64 12.68 16.61
CA ARG A 574 17.33 13.43 17.83
C ARG A 574 17.66 12.66 19.08
N GLU A 575 17.21 11.41 19.15
CA GLU A 575 17.46 10.52 20.26
C GLU A 575 18.97 10.34 20.48
N ARG A 576 19.72 10.20 19.39
CA ARG A 576 21.18 10.02 19.42
C ARG A 576 21.97 11.33 19.38
N ARG A 577 21.33 12.50 19.49
CA ARG A 577 21.99 13.82 19.31
C ARG A 577 23.21 13.98 20.20
N ALA A 578 23.07 13.70 21.50
CA ALA A 578 24.16 13.83 22.46
C ALA A 578 25.31 12.84 22.19
N ALA A 579 24.97 11.57 21.91
CA ALA A 579 25.94 10.51 21.62
C ALA A 579 26.68 10.73 20.29
N LEU A 580 26.03 11.34 19.29
CA LEU A 580 26.64 11.70 18.01
C LEU A 580 27.52 12.93 18.14
N ALA A 581 27.06 13.97 18.83
CA ALA A 581 27.83 15.19 19.05
C ALA A 581 29.12 14.91 19.86
N ASP A 582 29.06 13.92 20.75
CA ASP A 582 30.18 13.41 21.53
C ASP A 582 30.94 14.55 22.25
N PRO A 583 30.23 15.37 23.05
CA PRO A 583 30.85 16.51 23.72
C PRO A 583 31.76 16.03 24.86
N PRO A 584 32.90 16.68 25.11
CA PRO A 584 33.69 16.41 26.31
C PRO A 584 32.90 16.78 27.57
N GLU A 585 33.24 16.17 28.71
CA GLU A 585 32.63 16.52 30.01
C GLU A 585 32.84 17.99 30.38
N ARG A 586 33.97 18.57 29.93
CA ARG A 586 34.33 19.97 30.07
C ARG A 586 34.95 20.48 28.75
N TYR A 587 34.53 21.64 28.29
CA TYR A 587 35.12 22.29 27.14
C TYR A 587 36.44 22.98 27.51
N HIS A 588 37.51 22.61 26.81
CA HIS A 588 38.82 23.26 26.88
C HIS A 588 38.80 24.64 26.19
N GLY A 589 38.24 25.65 26.86
CA GLY A 589 38.05 27.01 26.36
C GLY A 589 36.90 27.17 25.36
N VAL A 590 36.64 28.42 24.99
CA VAL A 590 35.51 28.82 24.13
C VAL A 590 35.61 28.25 22.71
N ALA A 591 36.82 28.13 22.16
CA ALA A 591 37.03 27.51 20.84
C ALA A 591 36.53 26.04 20.81
N SER A 592 36.77 25.28 21.89
CA SER A 592 36.29 23.89 22.00
C SER A 592 34.75 23.83 22.06
N ARG A 593 34.11 24.73 22.82
CA ARG A 593 32.65 24.86 22.86
C ARG A 593 32.07 25.28 21.51
N ALA A 594 32.75 26.17 20.79
CA ALA A 594 32.35 26.62 19.46
C ALA A 594 32.37 25.46 18.44
N ARG A 595 33.40 24.61 18.47
CA ARG A 595 33.46 23.38 17.65
C ARG A 595 32.32 22.42 17.97
N ALA A 596 32.04 22.17 19.26
CA ALA A 596 30.93 21.32 19.67
C ALA A 596 29.57 21.90 19.25
N SER A 597 29.40 23.22 19.32
CA SER A 597 28.20 23.92 18.82
C SER A 597 28.05 23.70 17.32
N ALA A 598 29.13 23.78 16.56
CA ALA A 598 29.10 23.54 15.12
C ALA A 598 28.68 22.09 14.78
N ARG A 599 29.16 21.08 15.50
CA ARG A 599 28.72 19.68 15.33
C ARG A 599 27.22 19.54 15.62
N ALA A 600 26.76 20.09 16.74
CA ALA A 600 25.35 20.07 17.11
C ALA A 600 24.45 20.77 16.06
N ALA A 601 24.90 21.92 15.54
CA ALA A 601 24.21 22.64 14.48
C ALA A 601 24.11 21.81 13.18
N LEU A 602 25.12 21.00 12.85
CA LEU A 602 25.07 20.09 11.69
C LEU A 602 24.03 18.98 11.86
N ILE A 603 23.93 18.38 13.05
CA ILE A 603 22.87 17.40 13.37
C ILE A 603 21.51 18.06 13.22
N ASP A 604 21.31 19.23 13.84
CA ASP A 604 20.02 19.93 13.87
C ASP A 604 19.58 20.35 12.46
N GLU A 605 20.49 20.83 11.61
CA GLU A 605 20.20 21.18 10.22
C GLU A 605 19.83 19.94 9.38
N THR A 606 20.48 18.80 9.66
CA THR A 606 20.21 17.52 9.00
C THR A 606 18.82 16.99 9.41
N VAL A 607 18.49 17.03 10.70
CA VAL A 607 17.15 16.70 11.24
C VAL A 607 16.10 17.58 10.58
N ARG A 608 16.31 18.90 10.54
CA ARG A 608 15.38 19.85 9.92
C ARG A 608 15.11 19.50 8.44
N ARG A 609 16.14 19.08 7.70
CA ARG A 609 16.00 18.63 6.30
C ARG A 609 15.20 17.33 6.18
N LEU A 610 15.44 16.37 7.08
CA LEU A 610 14.67 15.13 7.14
C LEU A 610 13.19 15.39 7.46
N GLU A 611 12.88 16.34 8.35
CA GLU A 611 11.49 16.72 8.65
C GLU A 611 10.77 17.35 7.47
N ARG A 612 11.43 18.27 6.75
CA ARG A 612 10.86 18.83 5.52
C ARG A 612 10.55 17.72 4.51
N ARG A 613 11.41 16.70 4.42
CA ARG A 613 11.17 15.51 3.59
C ARG A 613 10.05 14.63 4.12
N ALA A 614 9.96 14.44 5.43
CA ALA A 614 8.88 13.70 6.06
C ALA A 614 7.52 14.35 5.76
N ALA A 615 7.42 15.67 5.84
CA ALA A 615 6.21 16.41 5.47
C ALA A 615 5.86 16.29 3.97
N THR A 616 6.87 16.32 3.09
CA THR A 616 6.67 16.06 1.65
C THR A 616 6.18 14.63 1.40
N HIS A 617 6.75 13.64 2.09
CA HIS A 617 6.33 12.25 1.98
C HIS A 617 4.84 12.08 2.33
N GLU A 618 4.33 12.74 3.37
CA GLU A 618 2.90 12.67 3.69
C GLU A 618 2.00 13.29 2.62
N ARG A 619 2.43 14.37 1.96
CA ARG A 619 1.72 14.92 0.80
C ARG A 619 1.71 13.94 -0.37
N THR A 620 2.86 13.35 -0.68
CA THR A 620 3.01 12.35 -1.75
C THR A 620 2.21 11.08 -1.45
N ARG A 621 2.14 10.64 -0.18
CA ARG A 621 1.34 9.49 0.24
C ARG A 621 -0.15 9.68 -0.06
N ARG A 622 -0.68 10.89 0.12
CA ARG A 622 -2.07 11.22 -0.23
C ARG A 622 -2.31 11.13 -1.74
N LYS A 623 -1.42 11.72 -2.54
CA LYS A 623 -1.48 11.63 -4.02
C LYS A 623 -1.35 10.19 -4.52
N PHE A 624 -0.43 9.41 -3.96
CA PHE A 624 -0.28 7.99 -4.24
C PHE A 624 -1.57 7.22 -3.92
N GLY A 625 -2.25 7.55 -2.81
CA GLY A 625 -3.57 7.02 -2.48
C GLY A 625 -4.65 7.37 -3.49
N GLN A 626 -4.64 8.58 -4.06
CA GLN A 626 -5.59 9.00 -5.11
C GLN A 626 -5.39 8.20 -6.41
N VAL A 627 -4.13 7.99 -6.81
CA VAL A 627 -3.80 7.15 -7.98
C VAL A 627 -4.25 5.70 -7.77
N LEU A 628 -3.99 5.14 -6.58
CA LEU A 628 -4.50 3.81 -6.21
C LEU A 628 -6.04 3.74 -6.28
N GLY A 629 -6.72 4.82 -5.92
CA GLY A 629 -8.18 4.93 -6.01
C GLY A 629 -8.72 4.74 -7.42
N ARG A 630 -8.00 5.22 -8.45
CA ARG A 630 -8.40 5.08 -9.87
C ARG A 630 -8.46 3.62 -10.33
N VAL A 631 -7.63 2.75 -9.74
CA VAL A 631 -7.60 1.30 -9.99
C VAL A 631 -8.31 0.50 -8.90
N GLY A 632 -9.16 1.16 -8.10
CA GLY A 632 -10.02 0.51 -7.12
C GLY A 632 -9.33 0.02 -5.84
N VAL A 633 -8.15 0.54 -5.51
CA VAL A 633 -7.48 0.33 -4.22
C VAL A 633 -7.69 1.54 -3.33
N ALA A 634 -8.47 1.38 -2.26
CA ALA A 634 -8.93 2.51 -1.43
C ALA A 634 -7.81 3.33 -0.77
N SER A 635 -6.66 2.73 -0.45
CA SER A 635 -5.56 3.43 0.20
C SER A 635 -4.25 2.65 0.15
N PRO A 636 -3.10 3.29 0.44
CA PRO A 636 -1.83 2.59 0.61
C PRO A 636 -1.90 1.53 1.73
N GLY A 637 -2.75 1.74 2.75
CA GLY A 637 -3.03 0.76 3.80
C GLY A 637 -3.80 -0.47 3.31
N ALA A 638 -4.75 -0.30 2.39
CA ALA A 638 -5.44 -1.41 1.74
C ALA A 638 -4.49 -2.25 0.87
N LEU A 639 -3.59 -1.59 0.12
CA LEU A 639 -2.53 -2.24 -0.64
C LEU A 639 -1.62 -3.11 0.27
N ARG A 640 -1.23 -2.59 1.45
CA ARG A 640 -0.48 -3.35 2.47
C ARG A 640 -1.25 -4.59 2.94
N ARG A 641 -2.55 -4.48 3.21
CA ARG A 641 -3.37 -5.64 3.62
C ARG A 641 -3.43 -6.70 2.52
N VAL A 642 -3.59 -6.31 1.25
CA VAL A 642 -3.55 -7.26 0.12
C VAL A 642 -2.23 -8.01 0.11
N MET A 643 -1.09 -7.30 0.24
CA MET A 643 0.24 -7.90 0.35
C MET A 643 0.37 -8.85 1.55
N GLU A 644 -0.18 -8.52 2.71
CA GLU A 644 -0.09 -9.34 3.93
C GLU A 644 -0.97 -10.59 3.86
N THR A 645 -2.17 -10.50 3.26
CA THR A 645 -3.08 -11.65 3.13
C THR A 645 -2.56 -12.77 2.23
N ARG A 646 -1.51 -12.51 1.44
CA ARG A 646 -0.90 -13.49 0.53
C ARG A 646 -0.31 -14.71 1.26
N THR A 647 0.07 -14.56 2.53
CA THR A 647 0.69 -15.64 3.33
C THR A 647 -0.31 -16.36 4.23
N THR A 648 -1.60 -15.97 4.22
CA THR A 648 -2.61 -16.61 5.06
C THR A 648 -2.94 -18.02 4.54
N PRO A 649 -2.71 -19.09 5.33
CA PRO A 649 -3.05 -20.44 4.91
C PRO A 649 -4.54 -20.56 4.63
N VAL A 650 -4.90 -21.24 3.54
CA VAL A 650 -6.30 -21.58 3.27
C VAL A 650 -6.58 -22.98 3.83
N ALA A 651 -7.43 -23.06 4.85
CA ALA A 651 -7.89 -24.34 5.37
C ALA A 651 -8.54 -25.16 4.25
N SER A 652 -7.95 -26.32 3.95
CA SER A 652 -8.57 -27.29 3.07
C SER A 652 -9.62 -28.04 3.89
N ARG A 653 -10.90 -27.92 3.51
CA ARG A 653 -11.90 -28.86 4.03
C ARG A 653 -11.58 -30.25 3.48
N GLY A 654 -11.78 -31.28 4.30
CA GLY A 654 -11.63 -32.68 3.88
C GLY A 654 -12.29 -32.92 2.53
N GLY A 655 -11.55 -33.55 1.62
CA GLY A 655 -11.93 -33.69 0.22
C GLY A 655 -13.03 -34.70 -0.05
N ARG A 656 -13.37 -35.50 0.96
CA ARG A 656 -14.45 -36.46 0.94
C ARG A 656 -15.66 -35.84 1.63
N ILE A 657 -16.83 -35.98 1.03
CA ILE A 657 -18.08 -35.73 1.73
C ILE A 657 -18.37 -37.02 2.49
N ASP A 658 -18.17 -36.98 3.80
CA ASP A 658 -18.46 -38.11 4.67
C ASP A 658 -19.99 -38.27 4.79
N GLY A 659 -20.46 -39.50 4.67
CA GLY A 659 -21.85 -39.86 4.85
C GLY A 659 -21.96 -41.31 5.30
N THR A 660 -23.05 -41.62 5.98
CA THR A 660 -23.39 -42.98 6.44
C THR A 660 -24.34 -43.63 5.43
N PRO A 661 -24.41 -44.97 5.33
CA PRO A 661 -25.47 -45.61 4.54
C PRO A 661 -26.86 -45.05 4.90
N PRO A 662 -27.74 -44.78 3.91
CA PRO A 662 -27.62 -45.15 2.50
C PRO A 662 -26.75 -44.21 1.65
N GLY A 663 -26.44 -43.00 2.11
CA GLY A 663 -25.74 -41.96 1.34
C GLY A 663 -24.23 -42.15 1.21
N GLY A 664 -23.59 -42.77 2.21
CA GLY A 664 -22.16 -43.13 2.29
C GLY A 664 -21.16 -42.02 1.88
N PRO A 665 -19.85 -42.32 1.77
CA PRO A 665 -18.86 -41.33 1.37
C PRO A 665 -18.95 -41.01 -0.14
N VAL A 666 -18.68 -39.75 -0.50
CA VAL A 666 -18.63 -39.25 -1.88
C VAL A 666 -17.34 -38.45 -2.11
N SER A 667 -16.66 -38.71 -3.22
CA SER A 667 -15.47 -37.95 -3.65
C SER A 667 -15.75 -37.24 -4.98
N PRO A 668 -16.12 -35.95 -4.94
CA PRO A 668 -16.33 -35.16 -6.16
C PRO A 668 -15.01 -34.96 -6.92
N VAL A 669 -15.05 -35.10 -8.24
CA VAL A 669 -13.93 -34.83 -9.13
C VAL A 669 -14.36 -33.76 -10.12
N PRO A 670 -13.81 -32.53 -10.06
CA PRO A 670 -14.09 -31.49 -11.05
C PRO A 670 -13.39 -31.82 -12.38
N ASP A 671 -14.05 -31.44 -13.47
CA ASP A 671 -13.66 -31.69 -14.86
C ASP A 671 -14.11 -30.48 -15.69
N GLY A 672 -13.16 -29.60 -16.02
CA GLY A 672 -13.39 -28.35 -16.75
C GLY A 672 -13.05 -28.51 -18.23
N SER A 673 -13.86 -27.92 -19.11
CA SER A 673 -13.61 -27.84 -20.55
C SER A 673 -13.68 -26.37 -21.00
N PRO A 674 -12.56 -25.78 -21.49
CA PRO A 674 -11.22 -26.36 -21.48
C PRO A 674 -10.67 -26.54 -20.06
N ALA A 675 -9.75 -27.50 -19.89
CA ALA A 675 -9.15 -27.80 -18.59
C ALA A 675 -8.16 -26.73 -18.11
N TYR A 676 -7.68 -25.89 -19.05
CA TYR A 676 -6.83 -24.72 -18.82
C TYR A 676 -7.43 -23.53 -19.56
N LEU A 677 -7.70 -22.44 -18.84
CA LEU A 677 -8.31 -21.23 -19.39
C LEU A 677 -7.20 -20.33 -19.94
N THR A 678 -6.94 -20.39 -21.23
CA THR A 678 -5.97 -19.53 -21.92
C THR A 678 -6.59 -18.21 -22.37
N VAL A 679 -5.77 -17.16 -22.53
CA VAL A 679 -6.17 -15.93 -23.20
C VAL A 679 -6.28 -16.09 -24.71
N ALA A 680 -5.64 -17.10 -25.29
CA ALA A 680 -5.79 -17.45 -26.70
C ALA A 680 -7.17 -18.05 -26.99
N SER A 681 -7.54 -18.10 -28.27
CA SER A 681 -8.75 -18.80 -28.70
C SER A 681 -8.57 -20.32 -28.62
N VAL A 682 -9.65 -21.03 -28.30
CA VAL A 682 -9.70 -22.49 -28.17
C VAL A 682 -10.79 -23.02 -29.10
N SER A 683 -10.47 -24.03 -29.91
CA SER A 683 -11.42 -24.74 -30.77
C SER A 683 -12.03 -25.97 -30.08
N HIS A 684 -13.03 -26.57 -30.73
CA HIS A 684 -13.67 -27.81 -30.28
C HIS A 684 -12.69 -28.94 -29.94
N ASP A 685 -11.61 -29.10 -30.72
CA ASP A 685 -10.62 -30.17 -30.54
C ASP A 685 -9.92 -30.11 -29.18
N ARG A 686 -9.83 -28.89 -28.61
CA ARG A 686 -9.22 -28.64 -27.29
C ARG A 686 -10.26 -28.42 -26.19
N ALA A 687 -11.52 -28.16 -26.56
CA ALA A 687 -12.64 -28.01 -25.65
C ALA A 687 -13.91 -28.61 -26.27
N THR A 688 -14.15 -29.90 -26.03
CA THR A 688 -15.31 -30.65 -26.55
C THR A 688 -16.67 -30.09 -26.10
N GLY A 689 -16.69 -29.17 -25.13
CA GLY A 689 -17.86 -28.40 -24.75
C GLY A 689 -18.27 -27.27 -25.73
N LEU A 690 -17.51 -27.07 -26.81
CA LEU A 690 -17.79 -26.05 -27.83
C LEU A 690 -18.42 -26.67 -29.09
N PRO A 691 -19.14 -25.90 -29.93
CA PRO A 691 -19.50 -26.33 -31.28
C PRO A 691 -18.24 -26.47 -32.18
N PRO A 692 -18.17 -27.45 -33.10
CA PRO A 692 -17.04 -27.61 -34.03
C PRO A 692 -16.72 -26.39 -34.90
N SER A 693 -17.71 -25.54 -35.16
CA SER A 693 -17.60 -24.38 -36.05
C SER A 693 -17.18 -23.08 -35.37
N ARG A 694 -16.86 -23.08 -34.07
CA ARG A 694 -16.60 -21.86 -33.29
C ARG A 694 -15.35 -21.95 -32.42
N SER A 695 -14.70 -20.80 -32.24
CA SER A 695 -13.59 -20.61 -31.30
C SER A 695 -14.06 -19.85 -30.05
N TYR A 696 -13.38 -20.07 -28.92
CA TYR A 696 -13.74 -19.52 -27.60
C TYR A 696 -12.53 -18.92 -26.90
N HIS A 697 -12.69 -17.77 -26.25
CA HIS A 697 -11.68 -17.20 -25.34
C HIS A 697 -12.09 -17.44 -23.88
N PRO A 698 -11.56 -18.47 -23.20
CA PRO A 698 -11.98 -18.84 -21.85
C PRO A 698 -11.47 -17.89 -20.75
N LEU A 699 -10.44 -17.09 -21.04
CA LEU A 699 -9.88 -16.10 -20.12
C LEU A 699 -9.64 -14.77 -20.83
N SER A 700 -10.05 -13.69 -20.19
CA SER A 700 -9.68 -12.32 -20.52
C SER A 700 -8.92 -11.74 -19.34
N ALA A 701 -7.78 -11.11 -19.60
CA ALA A 701 -6.90 -10.57 -18.57
C ALA A 701 -6.53 -9.13 -18.92
N LYS A 702 -6.47 -8.29 -17.89
CA LYS A 702 -5.98 -6.92 -17.96
C LYS A 702 -4.94 -6.73 -16.87
N ASN A 703 -3.77 -6.23 -17.25
CA ASN A 703 -2.69 -5.88 -16.36
C ASN A 703 -2.30 -4.41 -16.60
N VAL A 704 -2.52 -3.57 -15.58
CA VAL A 704 -2.19 -2.15 -15.63
C VAL A 704 -0.98 -1.84 -14.76
N ASN A 705 0.08 -1.34 -15.38
CA ASN A 705 1.23 -0.79 -14.67
C ASN A 705 1.00 0.69 -14.34
N LEU A 706 0.95 1.01 -13.05
CA LEU A 706 0.65 2.37 -12.60
C LEU A 706 1.79 3.37 -12.87
N PHE A 707 3.04 2.93 -12.99
CA PHE A 707 4.20 3.79 -13.19
C PHE A 707 5.08 3.28 -14.33
N ALA A 708 4.46 3.06 -15.49
CA ALA A 708 5.10 2.62 -16.73
C ALA A 708 5.90 3.74 -17.40
N ALA A 709 6.81 3.38 -18.32
CA ALA A 709 7.64 4.32 -19.04
C ALA A 709 7.11 4.70 -20.45
N PRO A 710 7.38 5.94 -20.94
CA PRO A 710 7.85 7.10 -20.17
C PRO A 710 6.72 7.58 -19.27
N TYR A 711 6.97 7.62 -17.96
CA TYR A 711 6.08 8.03 -16.87
C TYR A 711 4.64 8.37 -17.29
N GLY A 712 3.74 7.38 -17.32
CA GLY A 712 2.32 7.65 -17.60
C GLY A 712 1.68 8.59 -16.56
N ASP A 713 0.50 9.15 -16.89
CA ASP A 713 -0.28 10.18 -16.14
C ASP A 713 -0.24 10.09 -14.60
N ALA A 714 -0.11 8.89 -14.06
CA ALA A 714 -0.07 8.58 -12.63
C ALA A 714 1.24 8.98 -11.94
N ALA A 715 2.40 8.91 -12.61
CA ALA A 715 3.67 9.32 -12.05
C ALA A 715 3.77 10.85 -11.90
N ASP A 716 3.30 11.58 -12.91
CA ASP A 716 3.31 13.05 -12.92
C ASP A 716 2.29 13.65 -11.95
N ALA A 717 1.10 13.03 -11.83
CA ALA A 717 0.10 13.39 -10.83
C ALA A 717 0.65 13.33 -9.39
N VAL A 718 1.56 12.38 -9.11
CA VAL A 718 2.18 12.18 -7.78
C VAL A 718 3.44 13.06 -7.61
N ALA A 719 4.18 13.31 -8.68
CA ALA A 719 5.50 13.96 -8.65
C ALA A 719 5.49 15.50 -8.76
N ALA A 720 4.36 16.15 -9.09
CA ALA A 720 4.27 17.61 -9.22
C ALA A 720 3.90 18.32 -7.90
N PRO A 721 4.82 19.07 -7.27
CA PRO A 721 4.45 20.19 -6.42
C PRO A 721 4.66 21.50 -7.19
N GLY A 722 3.58 22.15 -7.61
CA GLY A 722 3.59 23.57 -8.01
C GLY A 722 4.18 23.91 -9.38
N ILE A 723 4.03 23.03 -10.38
CA ILE A 723 4.24 23.41 -11.79
C ILE A 723 2.91 23.17 -12.50
N ASP A 724 2.14 24.24 -12.72
CA ASP A 724 0.88 24.24 -13.47
C ASP A 724 1.13 24.19 -14.99
N ARG A 725 1.89 23.20 -15.47
CA ARG A 725 1.99 22.88 -16.91
C ARG A 725 2.02 21.35 -17.12
N PRO A 726 1.00 20.77 -17.77
CA PRO A 726 0.82 19.32 -17.88
C PRO A 726 1.63 18.63 -18.99
N SER A 727 2.78 19.15 -19.45
CA SER A 727 3.47 18.62 -20.65
C SER A 727 5.01 18.66 -20.62
N GLU A 728 5.63 18.66 -19.43
CA GLU A 728 7.09 18.72 -19.27
C GLU A 728 7.64 17.58 -18.38
N VAL A 729 8.65 16.87 -18.89
CA VAL A 729 9.32 15.73 -18.24
C VAL A 729 10.65 16.16 -17.62
N ARG A 730 11.03 15.59 -16.47
CA ARG A 730 12.30 15.91 -15.78
C ARG A 730 13.53 15.51 -16.62
N LEU A 731 14.59 16.32 -16.58
CA LEU A 731 15.85 16.09 -17.33
C LEU A 731 16.43 14.69 -17.20
N ARG A 732 16.31 14.04 -16.03
CA ARG A 732 16.80 12.67 -15.81
C ARG A 732 16.14 11.69 -16.77
N THR A 733 14.82 11.73 -16.87
CA THR A 733 14.03 10.82 -17.70
C THR A 733 14.38 11.01 -19.16
N ALA A 734 14.38 12.27 -19.62
CA ALA A 734 14.76 12.61 -20.99
C ALA A 734 16.19 12.15 -21.33
N ALA A 735 17.13 12.32 -20.40
CA ALA A 735 18.50 11.86 -20.56
C ALA A 735 18.62 10.33 -20.64
N GLN A 736 17.81 9.59 -19.86
CA GLN A 736 17.78 8.13 -19.93
C GLN A 736 17.13 7.64 -21.22
N ALA A 737 16.02 8.24 -21.67
CA ALA A 737 15.40 7.93 -22.95
C ALA A 737 16.39 8.19 -24.12
N LEU A 738 17.15 9.29 -24.04
CA LEU A 738 18.18 9.63 -25.01
C LEU A 738 19.30 8.58 -25.06
N VAL A 739 19.83 8.16 -23.91
CA VAL A 739 20.87 7.11 -23.84
C VAL A 739 20.33 5.76 -24.32
N ALA A 740 19.09 5.40 -23.96
CA ALA A 740 18.47 4.15 -24.39
C ALA A 740 18.23 4.11 -25.91
N SER A 741 18.04 5.25 -26.57
CA SER A 741 17.87 5.32 -28.02
C SER A 741 19.17 5.14 -28.84
N GLU A 742 20.34 5.25 -28.22
CA GLU A 742 21.66 5.19 -28.91
C GLU A 742 21.86 3.92 -29.75
N PRO A 743 21.59 2.70 -29.25
CA PRO A 743 21.87 1.46 -30.00
C PRO A 743 20.97 1.25 -31.23
N ILE A 744 19.85 1.99 -31.35
CA ILE A 744 18.83 1.79 -32.40
C ILE A 744 18.69 3.05 -33.30
N ALA A 745 19.59 4.03 -33.17
CA ALA A 745 19.50 5.33 -33.83
C ALA A 745 19.75 5.34 -35.37
N ASN A 746 18.85 4.74 -36.14
CA ASN A 746 18.81 4.79 -37.61
C ASN A 746 17.47 5.31 -38.13
N GLY A 747 17.46 5.88 -39.35
CA GLY A 747 16.25 6.38 -40.01
C GLY A 747 15.48 7.37 -39.13
N SER A 748 14.16 7.15 -39.00
CA SER A 748 13.25 8.00 -38.22
C SER A 748 13.61 8.14 -36.74
N VAL A 749 14.27 7.14 -36.12
CA VAL A 749 14.75 7.22 -34.72
C VAL A 749 15.84 8.29 -34.59
N ARG A 750 16.66 8.49 -35.63
CA ARG A 750 17.78 9.44 -35.62
C ARG A 750 17.29 10.88 -35.46
N ASP A 751 16.19 11.23 -36.12
CA ASP A 751 15.68 12.60 -36.11
C ASP A 751 15.03 12.97 -34.76
N SER A 752 14.15 12.13 -34.21
CA SER A 752 13.62 12.37 -32.85
C SER A 752 14.70 12.32 -31.78
N ARG A 753 15.69 11.42 -31.93
CA ARG A 753 16.85 11.40 -31.03
C ARG A 753 17.62 12.73 -31.11
N ARG A 754 17.78 13.31 -32.30
CA ARG A 754 18.48 14.60 -32.48
C ARG A 754 17.74 15.72 -31.77
N GLU A 755 16.43 15.78 -31.90
CA GLU A 755 15.57 16.75 -31.21
C GLU A 755 15.63 16.58 -29.68
N LEU A 756 15.46 15.36 -29.18
CA LEU A 756 15.62 15.05 -27.76
C LEU A 756 17.02 15.42 -27.25
N ALA A 757 18.06 15.16 -28.02
CA ALA A 757 19.43 15.54 -27.69
C ALA A 757 19.61 17.06 -27.60
N GLN A 758 18.94 17.85 -28.43
CA GLN A 758 18.99 19.31 -28.40
C GLN A 758 18.33 19.87 -27.14
N GLU A 759 17.16 19.37 -26.75
CA GLU A 759 16.48 19.80 -25.53
C GLU A 759 17.27 19.42 -24.27
N VAL A 760 17.75 18.17 -24.20
CA VAL A 760 18.61 17.72 -23.09
C VAL A 760 19.90 18.55 -23.04
N SER A 761 20.51 18.84 -24.19
CA SER A 761 21.71 19.69 -24.27
C SER A 761 21.44 21.11 -23.77
N THR A 762 20.29 21.69 -24.10
CA THR A 762 19.88 23.03 -23.63
C THR A 762 19.78 23.09 -22.11
N SER A 763 19.11 22.10 -21.52
CA SER A 763 19.03 21.94 -20.06
C SER A 763 20.42 21.76 -19.42
N VAL A 764 21.26 20.90 -20.00
CA VAL A 764 22.65 20.66 -19.54
C VAL A 764 23.51 21.91 -19.63
N ASN A 765 23.34 22.75 -20.65
CA ASN A 765 24.05 24.02 -20.78
C ASN A 765 23.63 25.03 -19.69
N GLY A 766 22.37 24.99 -19.26
CA GLY A 766 21.91 25.72 -18.08
C GLY A 766 22.69 25.32 -16.81
N LEU A 767 22.85 24.02 -16.60
CA LEU A 767 23.66 23.46 -15.49
C LEU A 767 25.12 23.88 -15.59
N ARG A 768 25.71 23.81 -16.80
CA ARG A 768 27.11 24.22 -17.05
C ARG A 768 27.34 25.69 -16.68
N ARG A 769 26.45 26.59 -17.10
CA ARG A 769 26.52 28.02 -16.74
C ARG A 769 26.42 28.25 -15.23
N ARG A 770 25.53 27.51 -14.55
CA ARG A 770 25.40 27.59 -13.08
C ARG A 770 26.66 27.09 -12.38
N ALA A 771 27.20 25.95 -12.80
CA ALA A 771 28.43 25.38 -12.25
C ALA A 771 29.62 26.32 -12.42
N GLY A 772 29.78 26.94 -13.60
CA GLY A 772 30.85 27.93 -13.84
C GLY A 772 30.81 29.11 -12.88
N ARG A 773 29.61 29.63 -12.57
CA ARG A 773 29.45 30.69 -11.55
C ARG A 773 29.86 30.23 -10.15
N VAL A 774 29.50 29.00 -9.77
CA VAL A 774 29.89 28.42 -8.47
C VAL A 774 31.40 28.27 -8.39
N VAL A 775 32.03 27.64 -9.40
CA VAL A 775 33.49 27.45 -9.44
C VAL A 775 34.20 28.80 -9.29
N ARG A 776 33.85 29.79 -10.12
CA ARG A 776 34.46 31.13 -10.07
C ARG A 776 34.38 31.76 -8.67
N ASN A 777 33.21 31.68 -8.04
CA ASN A 777 33.00 32.28 -6.72
C ASN A 777 33.79 31.55 -5.61
N GLU A 778 34.08 30.26 -5.75
CA GLU A 778 34.78 29.48 -4.71
C GLU A 778 36.30 29.40 -4.88
N THR A 779 36.80 29.42 -6.11
CA THR A 779 38.19 29.07 -6.42
C THR A 779 39.08 30.27 -6.75
N GLN A 780 38.50 31.48 -6.86
CA GLN A 780 39.20 32.68 -7.36
C GLN A 780 39.78 32.53 -8.77
N LEU A 781 39.42 31.45 -9.49
CA LEU A 781 39.76 31.27 -10.89
C LEU A 781 39.11 32.38 -11.72
N THR A 782 39.81 32.85 -12.75
CA THR A 782 39.25 33.75 -13.74
C THR A 782 38.08 33.08 -14.45
N ARG A 783 37.21 33.88 -15.09
CA ARG A 783 36.06 33.34 -15.84
C ARG A 783 36.49 32.29 -16.90
N PRO A 784 37.52 32.52 -17.74
CA PRO A 784 37.99 31.52 -18.69
C PRO A 784 38.49 30.22 -18.02
N GLU A 785 39.21 30.33 -16.90
CA GLU A 785 39.74 29.15 -16.19
C GLU A 785 38.63 28.32 -15.53
N ALA A 786 37.64 28.98 -14.92
CA ALA A 786 36.47 28.31 -14.36
C ALA A 786 35.64 27.61 -15.46
N GLU A 787 35.44 28.27 -16.60
CA GLU A 787 34.76 27.68 -17.76
C GLU A 787 35.53 26.50 -18.35
N ALA A 788 36.87 26.58 -18.43
CA ALA A 788 37.73 25.49 -18.86
C ALA A 788 37.70 24.29 -17.90
N ALA A 789 37.72 24.53 -16.58
CA ALA A 789 37.62 23.49 -15.58
C ALA A 789 36.28 22.75 -15.65
N VAL A 790 35.17 23.50 -15.74
CA VAL A 790 33.84 22.91 -15.93
C VAL A 790 33.77 22.16 -17.26
N SER A 791 34.28 22.72 -18.36
CA SER A 791 34.29 22.06 -19.66
C SER A 791 35.03 20.72 -19.63
N LYS A 792 36.19 20.68 -18.98
CA LYS A 792 37.01 19.48 -18.83
C LYS A 792 36.27 18.41 -18.02
N ALA A 793 35.61 18.79 -16.92
CA ALA A 793 34.79 17.87 -16.14
C ALA A 793 33.61 17.29 -16.94
N PHE A 794 32.89 18.13 -17.69
CA PHE A 794 31.79 17.67 -18.55
C PHE A 794 32.26 16.73 -19.67
N ALA A 795 33.52 16.84 -20.12
CA ALA A 795 34.09 15.99 -21.15
C ALA A 795 34.29 14.52 -20.70
N ARG A 796 34.26 14.23 -19.39
CA ARG A 796 34.29 12.86 -18.85
C ARG A 796 33.11 12.00 -19.32
N TRP A 797 31.97 12.62 -19.61
CA TRP A 797 30.78 11.94 -20.10
C TRP A 797 30.50 12.32 -21.55
N ASP A 798 30.46 11.30 -22.41
CA ASP A 798 30.16 11.47 -23.82
C ASP A 798 28.66 11.68 -24.06
N GLY A 799 28.33 12.74 -24.81
CA GLY A 799 26.96 13.13 -25.13
C GLY A 799 26.16 13.84 -24.01
N PRO A 800 25.09 14.59 -24.38
CA PRO A 800 24.27 15.35 -23.44
C PRO A 800 23.47 14.46 -22.46
N GLY A 801 23.06 13.26 -22.87
CA GLY A 801 22.32 12.32 -22.01
C GLY A 801 23.16 11.83 -20.82
N ARG A 802 24.40 11.39 -21.04
CA ARG A 802 25.27 10.92 -19.95
C ARG A 802 25.67 12.05 -19.01
N ARG A 803 25.89 13.26 -19.53
CA ARG A 803 26.14 14.49 -18.74
C ARG A 803 24.96 14.86 -17.86
N ALA A 804 23.73 14.81 -18.39
CA ALA A 804 22.52 15.02 -17.61
C ALA A 804 22.34 13.97 -16.52
N LEU A 805 22.61 12.69 -16.82
CA LEU A 805 22.58 11.62 -15.82
C LEU A 805 23.59 11.85 -14.69
N ALA A 806 24.81 12.25 -15.04
CA ALA A 806 25.86 12.60 -14.08
C ALA A 806 25.48 13.81 -13.19
N ALA A 807 24.76 14.79 -13.75
CA ALA A 807 24.21 15.90 -12.97
C ALA A 807 23.16 15.42 -11.97
N THR A 808 22.28 14.51 -12.37
CA THR A 808 21.15 14.06 -11.54
C THR A 808 21.55 13.11 -10.40
N ASN A 809 22.68 12.41 -10.54
CA ASN A 809 23.20 11.47 -9.53
C ASN A 809 24.34 12.05 -8.68
N GLY A 810 24.74 13.31 -8.92
CA GLY A 810 25.77 14.03 -8.15
C GLY A 810 27.21 13.83 -8.67
N SER A 811 27.47 12.83 -9.51
CA SER A 811 28.83 12.53 -10.01
C SER A 811 29.46 13.68 -10.81
N LEU A 812 28.65 14.48 -11.50
CA LEU A 812 29.13 15.68 -12.19
C LEU A 812 29.64 16.76 -11.23
N ALA A 813 29.00 16.93 -10.07
CA ALA A 813 29.42 17.91 -9.08
C ALA A 813 30.79 17.54 -8.48
N ALA A 814 30.99 16.26 -8.18
CA ALA A 814 32.26 15.71 -7.68
C ALA A 814 33.39 15.93 -8.69
N GLU A 815 33.18 15.58 -9.96
CA GLU A 815 34.19 15.75 -11.00
C GLU A 815 34.56 17.22 -11.22
N ILE A 816 33.57 18.13 -11.29
CA ILE A 816 33.85 19.56 -11.45
C ILE A 816 34.67 20.08 -10.27
N ALA A 817 34.37 19.63 -9.05
CA ALA A 817 35.10 20.04 -7.86
C ALA A 817 36.56 19.54 -7.86
N GLU A 818 36.79 18.30 -8.27
CA GLU A 818 38.12 17.72 -8.38
C GLU A 818 38.96 18.45 -9.44
N VAL A 819 38.39 18.66 -10.64
CA VAL A 819 39.08 19.33 -11.75
C VAL A 819 39.38 20.79 -11.43
N ALA A 820 38.40 21.54 -10.90
CA ALA A 820 38.59 22.94 -10.53
C ALA A 820 39.52 23.09 -9.31
N GLY A 821 39.47 22.13 -8.37
CA GLY A 821 40.34 22.11 -7.20
C GLY A 821 41.82 21.96 -7.56
N ARG A 822 42.14 21.04 -8.49
CA ARG A 822 43.51 20.85 -9.01
C ARG A 822 44.05 22.06 -9.76
N ARG A 823 43.17 22.87 -10.37
CA ARG A 823 43.55 24.01 -11.21
C ARG A 823 43.76 25.30 -10.42
N ALA A 824 43.30 25.36 -9.18
CA ALA A 824 43.39 26.55 -8.35
C ALA A 824 44.79 26.66 -7.68
N SER A 825 45.46 27.78 -7.91
CA SER A 825 46.91 27.99 -7.66
C SER A 825 47.36 27.92 -6.20
N SER A 826 46.46 28.02 -5.22
CA SER A 826 46.81 27.96 -3.80
C SER A 826 46.15 26.75 -3.14
N PRO A 827 46.86 25.74 -2.63
CA PRO A 827 46.23 24.62 -1.90
C PRO A 827 45.46 25.16 -0.68
N ARG A 828 44.16 24.82 -0.58
CA ARG A 828 43.35 25.08 0.62
C ARG A 828 42.78 23.74 1.09
N PRO A 829 43.09 23.27 2.31
CA PRO A 829 42.52 22.04 2.86
C PRO A 829 40.97 22.07 2.79
N GLY A 830 40.37 20.99 2.29
CA GLY A 830 38.91 20.85 2.18
C GLY A 830 38.23 21.73 1.11
N ARG A 831 38.98 22.35 0.18
CA ARG A 831 38.39 23.12 -0.94
C ARG A 831 37.53 22.24 -1.85
N VAL A 832 38.03 21.08 -2.26
CA VAL A 832 37.35 20.17 -3.19
C VAL A 832 35.98 19.78 -2.61
N ASP A 833 35.95 19.28 -1.39
CA ASP A 833 34.70 18.91 -0.70
C ASP A 833 33.70 20.07 -0.59
N ARG A 834 34.19 21.29 -0.27
CA ARG A 834 33.34 22.48 -0.21
C ARG A 834 32.75 22.81 -1.57
N LEU A 835 33.57 22.76 -2.61
CA LEU A 835 33.17 23.06 -3.97
C LEU A 835 32.18 22.03 -4.49
N GLU A 836 32.43 20.74 -4.26
CA GLU A 836 31.52 19.64 -4.58
C GLU A 836 30.16 19.87 -3.94
N THR A 837 30.13 20.17 -2.63
CA THR A 837 28.88 20.33 -1.91
C THR A 837 28.07 21.54 -2.42
N ARG A 838 28.74 22.66 -2.75
CA ARG A 838 28.07 23.84 -3.34
C ARG A 838 27.59 23.57 -4.76
N LEU A 839 28.34 22.80 -5.54
CA LEU A 839 27.95 22.37 -6.88
C LEU A 839 26.74 21.43 -6.83
N ASP A 840 26.71 20.44 -5.94
CA ASP A 840 25.56 19.53 -5.79
C ASP A 840 24.29 20.29 -5.40
N ALA A 841 24.40 21.27 -4.49
CA ALA A 841 23.28 22.14 -4.13
C ALA A 841 22.82 22.99 -5.32
N ALA A 842 23.73 23.68 -6.02
CA ALA A 842 23.39 24.56 -7.12
C ALA A 842 22.84 23.82 -8.35
N ILE A 843 23.40 22.65 -8.67
CA ILE A 843 22.89 21.75 -9.72
C ILE A 843 21.53 21.21 -9.31
N GLY A 844 21.37 20.74 -8.06
CA GLY A 844 20.11 20.24 -7.52
C GLY A 844 18.99 21.27 -7.53
N ASP A 845 19.28 22.54 -7.22
CA ASP A 845 18.32 23.64 -7.30
C ASP A 845 17.93 23.94 -8.76
N THR A 846 18.89 23.91 -9.68
CA THR A 846 18.62 24.13 -11.12
C THR A 846 17.81 22.96 -11.72
N LEU A 847 18.01 21.73 -11.25
CA LEU A 847 17.22 20.58 -11.66
C LEU A 847 15.74 20.64 -11.17
N ARG A 848 15.39 21.62 -10.34
CA ARG A 848 14.01 21.86 -9.85
C ARG A 848 13.29 22.97 -10.60
N THR A 849 13.99 23.72 -11.46
CA THR A 849 13.40 24.79 -12.23
C THR A 849 12.91 24.25 -13.59
N PRO A 850 11.91 24.92 -14.22
CA PRO A 850 11.46 24.57 -15.57
C PRO A 850 12.56 24.62 -16.64
N THR A 851 13.70 25.25 -16.35
CA THR A 851 14.86 25.25 -17.25
C THR A 851 15.60 23.90 -17.31
N ALA A 852 15.20 22.91 -16.52
CA ALA A 852 15.77 21.57 -16.47
C ALA A 852 14.68 20.49 -16.67
N THR A 853 13.67 20.83 -17.45
CA THR A 853 12.67 19.91 -17.99
C THR A 853 12.81 19.85 -19.51
N VAL A 854 12.19 18.84 -20.11
CA VAL A 854 12.21 18.52 -21.53
C VAL A 854 10.77 18.24 -21.94
N SER A 855 10.38 18.61 -23.15
CA SER A 855 9.06 18.36 -23.71
C SER A 855 8.69 16.87 -23.61
N GLU A 856 7.52 16.59 -23.02
CA GLU A 856 7.00 15.23 -22.94
C GLU A 856 6.79 14.63 -24.33
N THR A 857 6.28 15.43 -25.26
CA THR A 857 6.01 15.01 -26.64
C THR A 857 7.28 14.49 -27.31
N VAL A 858 8.40 15.19 -27.16
CA VAL A 858 9.70 14.81 -27.77
C VAL A 858 10.24 13.51 -27.15
N VAL A 859 10.08 13.34 -25.84
CA VAL A 859 10.47 12.10 -25.13
C VAL A 859 9.59 10.92 -25.59
N ALA A 860 8.27 11.11 -25.61
CA ALA A 860 7.30 10.10 -25.99
C ALA A 860 7.48 9.68 -27.46
N GLU A 861 7.67 10.65 -28.36
CA GLU A 861 7.90 10.39 -29.77
C GLU A 861 9.19 9.60 -29.99
N THR A 862 10.30 9.99 -29.34
CA THR A 862 11.56 9.25 -29.43
C THR A 862 11.39 7.80 -28.98
N LEU A 863 10.72 7.57 -27.86
CA LEU A 863 10.48 6.22 -27.35
C LEU A 863 9.55 5.41 -28.24
N ASN A 864 8.51 6.03 -28.81
CA ASN A 864 7.62 5.37 -29.75
C ASN A 864 8.34 4.97 -31.04
N ARG A 865 9.22 5.83 -31.57
CA ARG A 865 10.06 5.48 -32.73
C ARG A 865 11.07 4.37 -32.40
N VAL A 866 11.67 4.39 -31.20
CA VAL A 866 12.52 3.29 -30.73
C VAL A 866 11.74 1.98 -30.71
N LYS A 867 10.52 1.96 -30.15
CA LYS A 867 9.65 0.77 -30.15
C LYS A 867 9.33 0.28 -31.56
N ALA A 868 8.88 1.17 -32.44
CA ALA A 868 8.52 0.83 -33.81
C ALA A 868 9.70 0.20 -34.56
N ARG A 869 10.89 0.81 -34.49
CA ARG A 869 12.08 0.27 -35.14
C ARG A 869 12.55 -1.04 -34.53
N ALA A 870 12.40 -1.17 -33.22
CA ALA A 870 12.75 -2.39 -32.52
C ALA A 870 11.81 -3.54 -32.93
N ALA A 871 10.51 -3.26 -33.12
CA ALA A 871 9.53 -4.21 -33.65
C ALA A 871 9.82 -4.61 -35.11
N GLU A 872 10.20 -3.66 -35.99
CA GLU A 872 10.62 -3.97 -37.36
C GLU A 872 11.84 -4.90 -37.40
N ARG A 873 12.89 -4.60 -36.62
CA ARG A 873 14.08 -5.47 -36.51
C ARG A 873 13.75 -6.85 -35.95
N ALA A 874 12.73 -6.95 -35.11
CA ALA A 874 12.24 -8.21 -34.59
C ALA A 874 11.58 -9.06 -35.69
N SER A 875 10.84 -8.43 -36.60
CA SER A 875 10.25 -9.09 -37.78
C SER A 875 11.29 -9.47 -38.85
N GLU A 876 12.39 -8.71 -38.96
CA GLU A 876 13.50 -9.00 -39.90
C GLU A 876 14.41 -10.16 -39.44
N ALA A 877 14.36 -10.57 -38.17
CA ALA A 877 15.18 -11.66 -37.65
C ALA A 877 14.53 -13.02 -37.93
N ALA A 878 15.28 -13.97 -38.49
CA ALA A 878 14.81 -15.30 -38.90
C ALA A 878 14.21 -16.18 -37.77
N THR A 879 14.20 -15.72 -36.51
CA THR A 879 13.54 -16.38 -35.37
C THR A 879 12.98 -15.34 -34.40
N GLU A 880 11.66 -15.40 -34.14
CA GLU A 880 10.95 -14.52 -33.18
C GLU A 880 11.55 -14.46 -31.77
N ARG A 881 12.31 -15.49 -31.37
CA ARG A 881 12.92 -15.60 -30.04
C ARG A 881 14.16 -14.72 -29.89
N LEU A 882 15.08 -14.75 -30.86
CA LEU A 882 16.27 -13.88 -30.87
C LEU A 882 15.89 -12.40 -31.01
N ALA A 883 14.83 -12.14 -31.76
CA ALA A 883 14.18 -10.84 -31.87
C ALA A 883 13.70 -10.28 -30.53
N ARG A 884 12.91 -11.05 -29.77
CA ARG A 884 12.41 -10.66 -28.44
C ARG A 884 13.52 -10.45 -27.40
N GLY A 885 14.60 -11.23 -27.45
CA GLY A 885 15.76 -11.04 -26.57
C GLY A 885 16.44 -9.68 -26.75
N ARG A 886 16.74 -9.28 -27.99
CA ARG A 886 17.38 -7.98 -28.31
C ARG A 886 16.46 -6.78 -28.04
N LEU A 887 15.15 -6.94 -28.25
CA LEU A 887 14.13 -5.95 -27.86
C LEU A 887 14.16 -5.66 -26.35
N ASN A 888 14.19 -6.72 -25.55
CA ASN A 888 14.18 -6.59 -24.10
C ASN A 888 15.49 -5.97 -23.57
N GLU A 889 16.64 -6.24 -24.20
CA GLU A 889 17.94 -5.62 -23.86
C GLU A 889 17.93 -4.11 -24.05
N THR A 890 17.32 -3.64 -25.13
CA THR A 890 17.26 -2.21 -25.45
C THR A 890 16.20 -1.46 -24.64
N LEU A 891 15.04 -2.08 -24.39
CA LEU A 891 13.97 -1.49 -23.59
C LEU A 891 14.22 -1.59 -22.07
N GLY A 892 14.91 -2.62 -21.59
CA GLY A 892 15.22 -2.83 -20.16
C GLY A 892 16.10 -1.73 -19.52
N ALA A 893 16.76 -0.91 -20.33
CA ALA A 893 17.55 0.24 -19.90
C ALA A 893 16.70 1.50 -19.63
N VAL A 894 15.43 1.51 -20.04
CA VAL A 894 14.50 2.62 -19.83
C VAL A 894 14.09 2.68 -18.35
N PRO A 895 14.07 3.86 -17.71
CA PRO A 895 13.66 3.99 -16.32
C PRO A 895 12.17 3.74 -16.17
N ALA A 896 11.79 2.92 -15.20
CA ALA A 896 10.39 2.74 -14.83
C ALA A 896 10.20 2.73 -13.31
N GLY A 897 8.98 3.01 -12.88
CA GLY A 897 8.60 3.07 -11.48
C GLY A 897 8.77 4.43 -10.84
N PHE A 898 8.04 4.61 -9.75
CA PHE A 898 7.96 5.82 -8.96
C PHE A 898 9.15 5.96 -7.99
N PRO A 899 10.02 6.99 -8.12
CA PRO A 899 11.11 7.22 -7.19
C PRO A 899 10.59 7.74 -5.84
N VAL A 900 10.85 7.00 -4.77
CA VAL A 900 10.42 7.31 -3.40
C VAL A 900 11.47 8.17 -2.70
N ALA A 901 11.37 9.48 -2.92
CA ALA A 901 11.71 10.67 -2.09
C ALA A 901 11.79 11.89 -3.05
N PRO A 902 12.01 13.15 -2.60
CA PRO A 902 11.96 14.26 -3.53
C PRO A 902 13.14 14.21 -4.52
N VAL A 903 12.81 13.88 -5.77
CA VAL A 903 13.65 14.15 -6.93
C VAL A 903 13.67 15.67 -7.16
N PRO A 904 14.79 16.29 -7.56
CA PRO A 904 16.11 15.71 -7.80
C PRO A 904 17.00 15.64 -6.55
N GLY A 905 17.99 14.72 -6.58
CA GLY A 905 19.15 14.70 -5.69
C GLY A 905 19.17 13.65 -4.58
N TYR A 906 18.06 12.96 -4.26
CA TYR A 906 18.05 11.78 -3.39
C TYR A 906 16.67 11.09 -3.42
N TRP A 907 16.61 9.83 -3.86
CA TRP A 907 15.53 8.90 -3.54
C TRP A 907 16.15 7.62 -3.01
N TYR A 908 15.43 6.89 -2.16
CA TYR A 908 15.99 5.72 -1.46
C TYR A 908 15.37 4.39 -1.91
N ALA A 909 14.38 4.44 -2.80
CA ALA A 909 13.79 3.26 -3.44
C ALA A 909 13.02 3.67 -4.68
N THR A 910 12.87 2.76 -5.63
CA THR A 910 11.89 2.89 -6.71
C THR A 910 10.77 1.88 -6.48
N VAL A 911 9.52 2.32 -6.59
CA VAL A 911 8.35 1.46 -6.38
C VAL A 911 7.47 1.41 -7.61
N ASN A 912 6.79 0.30 -7.81
CA ASN A 912 5.76 0.20 -8.84
C ASN A 912 4.62 -0.71 -8.37
N VAL A 913 3.45 -0.52 -8.98
CA VAL A 913 2.21 -1.20 -8.66
C VAL A 913 1.58 -1.68 -9.96
N TRP A 914 1.16 -2.94 -9.97
CA TRP A 914 0.38 -3.56 -11.03
C TRP A 914 -1.02 -3.84 -10.51
N GLU A 915 -2.03 -3.41 -11.25
CA GLU A 915 -3.41 -3.85 -11.08
C GLU A 915 -3.72 -4.93 -12.10
N VAL A 916 -4.22 -6.07 -11.62
CA VAL A 916 -4.54 -7.23 -12.46
C VAL A 916 -6.01 -7.52 -12.29
N GLU A 917 -6.77 -7.42 -13.37
CA GLU A 917 -8.17 -7.84 -13.46
C GLU A 917 -8.27 -9.04 -14.40
N ILE A 918 -9.01 -10.06 -13.98
CA ILE A 918 -9.26 -11.26 -14.78
C ILE A 918 -10.75 -11.54 -14.83
N ARG A 919 -11.20 -11.95 -16.01
CA ARG A 919 -12.53 -12.52 -16.24
C ARG A 919 -12.37 -13.83 -16.97
N GLY A 920 -13.11 -14.85 -16.57
CA GLY A 920 -13.07 -16.13 -17.24
C GLY A 920 -14.33 -16.92 -17.02
N ALA A 921 -14.56 -17.87 -17.92
CA ALA A 921 -15.67 -18.80 -17.80
C ALA A 921 -15.23 -20.17 -18.33
N TYR A 922 -15.80 -21.22 -17.75
CA TYR A 922 -15.70 -22.55 -18.33
C TYR A 922 -16.78 -22.70 -19.39
N ALA A 923 -16.42 -23.16 -20.59
CA ALA A 923 -17.43 -23.50 -21.60
C ALA A 923 -18.35 -24.61 -21.09
N ARG A 924 -17.77 -25.59 -20.38
CA ARG A 924 -18.48 -26.62 -19.63
C ARG A 924 -17.71 -26.98 -18.37
N PHE A 925 -18.39 -27.03 -17.23
CA PHE A 925 -17.82 -27.48 -15.96
C PHE A 925 -18.63 -28.65 -15.41
N THR A 926 -18.00 -29.81 -15.26
CA THR A 926 -18.64 -31.03 -14.76
C THR A 926 -18.04 -31.45 -13.43
N VAL A 927 -18.87 -31.84 -12.47
CA VAL A 927 -18.43 -32.50 -11.23
C VAL A 927 -18.91 -33.94 -11.25
N ARG A 928 -17.96 -34.87 -11.31
CA ARG A 928 -18.23 -36.31 -11.41
C ARG A 928 -18.12 -36.97 -10.05
N THR A 929 -18.95 -37.97 -9.82
CA THR A 929 -18.83 -38.86 -8.65
C THR A 929 -18.89 -40.31 -9.11
N GLY A 930 -18.20 -41.21 -8.41
CA GLY A 930 -18.28 -42.65 -8.68
C GLY A 930 -19.60 -43.32 -8.24
N ARG A 931 -20.62 -42.56 -7.85
CA ARG A 931 -21.90 -43.09 -7.34
C ARG A 931 -23.00 -43.12 -8.41
N GLY A 932 -23.65 -44.28 -8.52
CA GLY A 932 -24.75 -44.58 -9.41
C GLY A 932 -25.44 -45.90 -9.07
N SER A 933 -26.67 -46.10 -9.56
CA SER A 933 -27.36 -47.42 -9.63
C SER A 933 -26.42 -48.50 -10.19
N PRO A 934 -26.56 -49.81 -9.89
CA PRO A 934 -25.68 -50.88 -10.39
C PRO A 934 -25.63 -51.07 -11.93
N SER A 935 -26.24 -50.18 -12.72
CA SER A 935 -26.23 -50.20 -14.18
C SER A 935 -25.01 -49.48 -14.77
N PRO A 936 -24.41 -49.96 -15.89
CA PRO A 936 -23.38 -49.23 -16.61
C PRO A 936 -23.88 -47.84 -17.01
N GLY A 937 -23.11 -46.78 -16.67
CA GLY A 937 -23.47 -45.38 -16.95
C GLY A 937 -24.05 -44.58 -15.78
N ALA A 938 -24.25 -45.19 -14.62
CA ALA A 938 -25.00 -44.57 -13.52
C ALA A 938 -24.29 -43.48 -12.69
N ALA A 939 -23.02 -43.15 -12.98
CA ALA A 939 -22.27 -42.11 -12.28
C ALA A 939 -22.99 -40.74 -12.33
N THR A 940 -23.33 -40.17 -11.18
CA THR A 940 -23.96 -38.83 -11.11
C THR A 940 -22.96 -37.76 -11.56
N ARG A 941 -23.36 -36.96 -12.54
CA ARG A 941 -22.60 -35.83 -13.11
C ARG A 941 -23.41 -34.56 -12.92
N TYR A 942 -22.83 -33.58 -12.23
CA TYR A 942 -23.39 -32.24 -12.15
C TYR A 942 -22.73 -31.37 -13.23
N VAL A 943 -23.49 -30.78 -14.15
CA VAL A 943 -22.96 -30.05 -15.32
C VAL A 943 -23.38 -28.58 -15.23
N ARG A 944 -22.47 -27.65 -15.55
CA ARG A 944 -22.73 -26.23 -15.80
C ARG A 944 -22.19 -25.89 -17.19
N ASP A 945 -23.03 -25.67 -18.20
CA ASP A 945 -22.58 -25.48 -19.60
C ASP A 945 -23.20 -24.30 -20.37
N GLY A 946 -24.12 -23.55 -19.77
CA GLY A 946 -24.78 -22.41 -20.42
C GLY A 946 -26.09 -22.74 -21.13
N SER A 947 -26.55 -24.00 -21.07
CA SER A 947 -27.73 -24.45 -21.83
C SER A 947 -29.05 -23.82 -21.35
N VAL A 948 -29.97 -23.63 -22.30
CA VAL A 948 -31.38 -23.31 -21.99
C VAL A 948 -32.07 -24.58 -21.57
N VAL A 949 -32.67 -24.57 -20.39
CA VAL A 949 -33.41 -25.73 -19.88
C VAL A 949 -34.87 -25.61 -20.28
N ARG A 950 -35.35 -26.61 -21.02
CA ARG A 950 -36.75 -26.77 -21.41
C ARG A 950 -37.29 -28.09 -20.88
N LEU A 951 -38.56 -28.11 -20.53
CA LEU A 951 -39.24 -29.29 -20.03
C LEU A 951 -40.72 -29.14 -20.35
N ASP A 952 -41.34 -30.17 -20.91
CA ASP A 952 -42.79 -30.28 -21.05
C ASP A 952 -43.42 -30.43 -19.65
N VAL A 953 -44.05 -29.36 -19.16
CA VAL A 953 -44.62 -29.31 -17.80
C VAL A 953 -46.14 -29.46 -17.79
N ASP A 954 -46.84 -29.12 -18.86
CA ASP A 954 -48.30 -29.23 -18.97
C ASP A 954 -48.78 -30.51 -19.66
N GLY A 955 -47.89 -31.25 -20.31
CA GLY A 955 -48.16 -32.55 -20.94
C GLY A 955 -48.78 -32.44 -22.33
N ASP A 956 -48.68 -31.29 -22.99
CA ASP A 956 -49.13 -31.08 -24.37
C ASP A 956 -48.15 -31.61 -25.43
N GLY A 957 -46.92 -31.98 -25.01
CA GLY A 957 -45.85 -32.50 -25.86
C GLY A 957 -44.83 -31.44 -26.31
N GLU A 958 -45.06 -30.16 -26.02
CA GLU A 958 -44.16 -29.05 -26.31
C GLU A 958 -43.35 -28.65 -25.06
N ALA A 959 -42.03 -28.45 -25.22
CA ALA A 959 -41.16 -28.17 -24.07
C ALA A 959 -41.09 -26.67 -23.73
N GLU A 960 -41.62 -26.29 -22.57
CA GLU A 960 -41.60 -24.90 -22.12
C GLU A 960 -40.25 -24.50 -21.55
N ARG A 961 -39.85 -23.25 -21.81
CA ARG A 961 -38.60 -22.69 -21.31
C ARG A 961 -38.73 -22.36 -19.82
N LEU A 962 -37.97 -23.08 -18.99
CA LEU A 962 -37.95 -22.88 -17.54
C LEU A 962 -36.84 -21.93 -17.07
N GLY A 963 -35.68 -21.93 -17.72
CA GLY A 963 -34.54 -21.11 -17.31
C GLY A 963 -33.26 -21.42 -18.07
N ARG A 964 -32.13 -21.06 -17.46
CA ARG A 964 -30.77 -21.35 -17.95
C ARG A 964 -29.93 -22.02 -16.87
N ASP A 965 -29.05 -22.90 -17.32
CA ASP A 965 -27.90 -23.37 -16.58
C ASP A 965 -26.75 -22.41 -16.83
N GLU A 966 -26.54 -21.40 -15.99
CA GLU A 966 -25.46 -20.44 -16.21
C GLU A 966 -24.10 -21.16 -16.17
N ARG A 967 -23.10 -20.67 -16.90
CA ARG A 967 -21.74 -21.23 -16.82
C ARG A 967 -21.10 -20.90 -15.48
N VAL A 968 -20.07 -21.66 -15.10
CA VAL A 968 -19.19 -21.23 -14.02
C VAL A 968 -18.28 -20.14 -14.57
N ASP A 969 -18.62 -18.89 -14.26
CA ASP A 969 -17.82 -17.73 -14.57
C ASP A 969 -17.19 -17.11 -13.33
N PHE A 970 -16.24 -16.20 -13.56
CA PHE A 970 -15.67 -15.40 -12.51
C PHE A 970 -15.12 -14.09 -13.03
N ARG A 971 -15.21 -13.08 -12.16
CA ARG A 971 -14.49 -11.82 -12.26
C ARG A 971 -13.77 -11.57 -10.95
N THR A 972 -12.47 -11.35 -11.01
CA THR A 972 -11.71 -10.95 -9.83
C THR A 972 -10.57 -10.03 -10.20
N ARG A 973 -10.04 -9.34 -9.19
CA ARG A 973 -8.90 -8.45 -9.35
C ARG A 973 -7.95 -8.54 -8.18
N THR A 974 -6.68 -8.27 -8.43
CA THR A 974 -5.63 -8.18 -7.40
C THR A 974 -4.68 -7.04 -7.72
N VAL A 975 -3.88 -6.66 -6.73
CA VAL A 975 -2.81 -5.67 -6.91
C VAL A 975 -1.50 -6.19 -6.36
N VAL A 976 -0.42 -5.90 -7.06
CA VAL A 976 0.95 -6.31 -6.70
C VAL A 976 1.82 -5.08 -6.65
N ALA A 977 2.59 -4.92 -5.56
CA ALA A 977 3.53 -3.81 -5.41
C ALA A 977 4.95 -4.33 -5.20
N VAL A 978 5.91 -3.68 -5.84
CA VAL A 978 7.35 -4.01 -5.75
C VAL A 978 8.12 -2.76 -5.34
N ALA A 979 9.16 -2.94 -4.52
CA ALA A 979 10.14 -1.91 -4.21
C ALA A 979 11.56 -2.43 -4.43
N VAL A 980 12.34 -1.68 -5.21
CA VAL A 980 13.76 -1.91 -5.42
C VAL A 980 14.58 -0.76 -4.80
N PRO A 981 15.87 -0.96 -4.51
CA PRO A 981 16.75 0.12 -4.07
C PRO A 981 16.82 1.28 -5.10
N PRO A 982 17.41 2.43 -4.75
CA PRO A 982 17.45 3.58 -5.66
C PRO A 982 18.45 3.36 -6.80
N TYR A 983 18.43 4.25 -7.80
CA TYR A 983 19.30 4.23 -8.99
C TYR A 983 18.95 3.13 -10.02
N ARG A 984 19.84 2.94 -11.00
CA ARG A 984 19.67 2.05 -12.17
C ARG A 984 18.37 2.36 -12.97
N SER A 985 17.80 1.34 -13.61
CA SER A 985 16.54 1.40 -14.38
C SER A 985 15.28 1.46 -13.49
N GLY A 986 15.39 1.22 -12.19
CA GLY A 986 14.22 1.17 -11.31
C GLY A 986 13.42 -0.12 -11.48
N VAL A 987 12.09 -0.03 -11.47
CA VAL A 987 11.20 -1.19 -11.65
C VAL A 987 9.88 -0.79 -12.31
N GLY A 988 9.48 -1.45 -13.39
CA GLY A 988 8.23 -1.18 -14.10
C GLY A 988 8.22 -1.60 -15.55
N ASP A 989 7.08 -1.46 -16.22
CA ASP A 989 6.94 -1.88 -17.61
C ASP A 989 7.46 -0.77 -18.53
N VAL A 990 8.33 -1.17 -19.46
CA VAL A 990 9.12 -0.31 -20.35
C VAL A 990 8.91 -0.62 -21.82
N ASP A 991 8.07 -1.62 -22.13
CA ASP A 991 7.56 -1.89 -23.48
C ASP A 991 6.61 -0.79 -23.98
N GLY A 992 6.15 0.08 -23.08
CA GLY A 992 5.23 1.17 -23.39
C GLY A 992 3.77 0.78 -23.43
N ASN A 993 3.44 -0.43 -22.99
CA ASN A 993 2.07 -0.88 -22.86
C ASN A 993 1.67 -0.91 -21.38
N ALA A 994 1.29 0.27 -20.86
CA ALA A 994 0.89 0.39 -19.46
C ALA A 994 -0.45 -0.31 -19.14
N ASP A 995 -1.29 -0.59 -20.15
CA ASP A 995 -2.57 -1.30 -20.05
C ASP A 995 -2.54 -2.52 -20.98
N GLU A 996 -1.88 -3.58 -20.52
CA GLU A 996 -1.76 -4.82 -21.27
C GLU A 996 -3.07 -5.63 -21.16
N ARG A 997 -3.67 -5.95 -22.30
CA ARG A 997 -4.92 -6.72 -22.39
C ARG A 997 -4.69 -8.00 -23.19
N GLY A 998 -5.25 -9.10 -22.71
CA GLY A 998 -5.24 -10.40 -23.36
C GLY A 998 -6.65 -10.99 -23.49
N GLY A 999 -6.84 -11.81 -24.53
CA GLY A 999 -8.13 -12.40 -24.85
C GLY A 999 -9.08 -11.42 -25.52
N THR A 1000 -10.34 -11.43 -25.12
CA THR A 1000 -11.43 -10.62 -25.70
C THR A 1000 -11.87 -9.48 -24.78
N TRP A 1001 -10.93 -8.99 -23.94
CA TRP A 1001 -11.17 -7.98 -22.90
C TRP A 1001 -12.15 -6.86 -23.34
N PRO A 1002 -13.22 -6.56 -22.56
CA PRO A 1002 -13.38 -6.88 -21.15
C PRO A 1002 -13.98 -8.25 -20.82
N GLU A 1003 -14.76 -8.86 -21.71
CA GLU A 1003 -15.45 -10.13 -21.43
C GLU A 1003 -14.74 -11.31 -22.10
N PRO A 1004 -14.89 -12.54 -21.58
CA PRO A 1004 -14.57 -13.73 -22.36
C PRO A 1004 -15.61 -13.90 -23.49
N GLY A 1005 -15.15 -14.30 -24.69
CA GLY A 1005 -16.02 -14.40 -25.88
C GLY A 1005 -17.25 -15.27 -25.69
N CYS A 1006 -18.41 -14.83 -26.22
CA CYS A 1006 -19.69 -15.52 -26.07
C CYS A 1006 -19.70 -16.88 -26.83
N THR A 1007 -20.13 -17.95 -26.15
CA THR A 1007 -20.14 -19.33 -26.71
C THR A 1007 -21.45 -20.07 -26.51
N SER A 1008 -22.57 -19.37 -26.69
CA SER A 1008 -23.88 -20.02 -26.81
C SER A 1008 -23.89 -21.03 -27.97
N TRP A 1009 -24.52 -22.19 -27.74
CA TRP A 1009 -24.91 -23.15 -28.79
C TRP A 1009 -26.03 -22.59 -29.69
N GLU A 1010 -26.86 -21.69 -29.14
CA GLU A 1010 -27.86 -20.93 -29.89
C GLU A 1010 -27.19 -19.72 -30.55
N ALA A 1011 -27.20 -19.66 -31.87
CA ALA A 1011 -26.59 -18.56 -32.63
C ALA A 1011 -27.14 -17.18 -32.26
N ALA A 1012 -28.43 -17.09 -31.89
CA ALA A 1012 -29.10 -15.84 -31.54
C ALA A 1012 -28.72 -15.27 -30.16
N ALA A 1013 -28.15 -16.08 -29.26
CA ALA A 1013 -27.79 -15.63 -27.91
C ALA A 1013 -26.33 -15.12 -27.79
N CYS A 1014 -25.60 -15.08 -28.90
CA CYS A 1014 -24.32 -14.39 -29.01
C CYS A 1014 -24.37 -13.43 -30.19
N PRO A 1015 -24.64 -12.13 -29.97
CA PRO A 1015 -24.44 -11.15 -31.04
C PRO A 1015 -22.97 -11.21 -31.48
N PRO A 1016 -22.68 -11.05 -32.78
CA PRO A 1016 -21.30 -10.87 -33.23
C PRO A 1016 -20.70 -9.69 -32.48
N SER A 1017 -19.53 -9.90 -31.89
CA SER A 1017 -18.73 -8.82 -31.31
C SER A 1017 -18.42 -7.81 -32.42
N GLU A 1018 -18.81 -6.54 -32.23
CA GLU A 1018 -18.17 -5.41 -32.92
C GLU A 1018 -16.69 -5.34 -32.58
#